data_AF-A0A2S7EFS6-F1
#
_entry.id   AF-A0A2S7EFS6-F1
#
_cell.length_a   1.000
_cell.length_b   1.000
_cell.length_c   1.000
_cell.angle_alpha   90.00
_cell.angle_beta   90.00
_cell.angle_gamma   90.00
#
_symmetry.space_group_name_H-M   'P 1'
#
loop_
_entity.id
_entity.type
_entity.pdbx_description
1 polymer ?
#
loop_
_entity_poly.entity_id
_entity_poly.type
_entity_poly.pdbx_seq_one_letter_code
_entity_poly.pdbx_strand_id
1 'polypeptide(L)'
;MEALSALTAQVALLSDSGRLYRLQLPGGDAQVVVERWSGEERLSGGFVWWVDVLSTQAGLPLETWLGRRATLYTRLADGGESPRSGLVHQADELGSDGGLARYRVGLVQWTWWLGQGRHSRVFQERTLVQIVEAVFAGYAPQASWQWSEEVSAFLAQARARSYCVQYRESDLAFVQRLLAEEGLGWRLQHDDQAPGGHQLVVFADSSAQPQDASSAQGGGLRYHRSDATEAADSVLAIGATRRLGSGRLTVLSEDFKSGQASSAQLPLHGGGGQSLREVYEPVGMYAFASSQEADRYAGLMAQAHEAQWSPWQGRSTVRTLRAGSWFTLTQVPQPGQAPPSQLLLTRLWHAGINSLPVAVRAAVQAQLGEPPAWPEASAVAERSSWRQAEAVGYGNAFEAVDRQQPWRPVLADGTGARLNPRPTAPGDQTAVVVGVNEQGSGQGNEVHADALGRIRVAFHFQQDAAAPDSTWLRVAQRYAGPGVGSQFLPRVGQEVLVGFLEGDIDRPVVLGALYNGKGEAGTPATPGGQLAEADTQAYAQARDGRACAQANLSGGHAPAWHGAGGGEAAHRNATALWGVQSKEWGGSGHNRLVFDDSDQQLRVQLATTQAATQLSLGHLIHQADNYRGSFRGEGFELRTDAWGAVRATSGLWLSSYGRTSGPAGEVAQPVALLKQVQTLGKTFSQAAGTHATVKLAAHEGVGHANHSKLIADQAPLSALLTSASTTVPGTGFDAARAAASERSAAPGDGRVPHTGDA
;
A
#
# COMPACT_ATOMS: atom_id res chain seq x y z
N MET A 1 15.98 -37.78 53.99
CA MET A 1 17.18 -37.98 53.15
C MET A 1 17.22 -39.37 52.51
N GLU A 2 17.06 -40.49 53.23
CA GLU A 2 17.09 -41.85 52.62
C GLU A 2 16.03 -42.10 51.53
N ALA A 3 14.80 -41.62 51.72
CA ALA A 3 13.74 -41.72 50.72
C ALA A 3 14.02 -40.89 49.44
N LEU A 4 14.75 -39.78 49.59
CA LEU A 4 15.18 -38.91 48.49
C LEU A 4 16.25 -39.60 47.66
N SER A 5 17.30 -40.13 48.32
CA SER A 5 18.35 -40.89 47.63
C SER A 5 17.83 -42.15 46.94
N ALA A 6 16.81 -42.81 47.51
CA ALA A 6 16.16 -43.96 46.88
C ALA A 6 15.36 -43.56 45.63
N LEU A 7 14.68 -42.41 45.64
CA LEU A 7 13.95 -41.90 44.48
C LEU A 7 14.91 -41.43 43.37
N THR A 8 15.94 -40.66 43.72
CA THR A 8 16.97 -40.22 42.77
C THR A 8 17.68 -41.43 42.15
N ALA A 9 17.98 -42.47 42.93
CA ALA A 9 18.54 -43.71 42.41
C ALA A 9 17.54 -44.46 41.50
N GLN A 10 16.24 -44.50 41.85
CA GLN A 10 15.22 -45.08 40.99
C GLN A 10 15.11 -44.33 39.67
N VAL A 11 15.05 -42.98 39.68
CA VAL A 11 15.02 -42.12 38.48
C VAL A 11 16.33 -42.22 37.66
N ALA A 12 17.48 -42.38 38.30
CA ALA A 12 18.75 -42.61 37.60
C ALA A 12 18.83 -44.01 36.95
N LEU A 13 18.17 -45.01 37.55
CA LEU A 13 18.05 -46.38 37.02
C LEU A 13 16.96 -46.51 35.95
N LEU A 14 16.13 -45.48 35.75
CA LEU A 14 15.16 -45.41 34.68
C LEU A 14 15.88 -45.21 33.33
N SER A 15 16.41 -46.29 32.76
CA SER A 15 16.90 -46.27 31.38
C SER A 15 15.76 -45.99 30.41
N ASP A 16 16.08 -45.35 29.28
CA ASP A 16 15.16 -45.10 28.18
C ASP A 16 14.67 -46.40 27.49
N SER A 17 15.36 -47.52 27.74
CA SER A 17 15.06 -48.82 27.14
C SER A 17 13.68 -49.34 27.59
N GLY A 18 12.74 -49.39 26.65
CA GLY A 18 11.40 -49.95 26.87
C GLY A 18 10.32 -48.95 27.31
N ARG A 19 10.64 -47.64 27.36
CA ARG A 19 9.66 -46.58 27.68
C ARG A 19 8.78 -46.23 26.49
N LEU A 20 7.64 -45.60 26.79
CA LEU A 20 6.74 -45.08 25.78
C LEU A 20 7.29 -43.80 25.14
N TYR A 21 7.94 -42.95 25.94
CA TYR A 21 8.53 -41.70 25.49
C TYR A 21 9.97 -41.52 25.97
N ARG A 22 10.78 -40.96 25.08
CA ARG A 22 12.19 -40.59 25.28
C ARG A 22 12.44 -39.22 24.66
N LEU A 23 13.15 -38.33 25.35
CA LEU A 23 13.53 -37.02 24.81
C LEU A 23 15.03 -36.95 24.64
N GLN A 24 15.48 -36.70 23.41
CA GLN A 24 16.87 -36.38 23.13
C GLN A 24 17.03 -34.86 23.17
N LEU A 25 17.72 -34.35 24.19
CA LEU A 25 18.04 -32.94 24.35
C LEU A 25 19.25 -32.51 23.50
N PRO A 26 19.41 -31.20 23.22
CA PRO A 26 20.57 -30.68 22.52
C PRO A 26 21.88 -31.05 23.22
N GLY A 27 22.85 -31.59 22.49
CA GLY A 27 24.14 -32.00 23.03
C GLY A 27 24.17 -33.40 23.67
N GLY A 28 23.02 -33.99 24.01
CA GLY A 28 22.95 -35.40 24.48
C GLY A 28 23.54 -35.67 25.88
N ASP A 29 24.09 -34.65 26.55
CA ASP A 29 24.84 -34.82 27.80
C ASP A 29 23.94 -34.91 29.05
N ALA A 30 22.72 -34.36 28.99
CA ALA A 30 21.78 -34.35 30.11
C ALA A 30 20.89 -35.59 30.12
N GLN A 31 20.99 -36.40 31.17
CA GLN A 31 20.06 -37.51 31.40
C GLN A 31 18.72 -36.97 31.91
N VAL A 32 17.68 -37.14 31.09
CA VAL A 32 16.31 -36.71 31.39
C VAL A 32 15.32 -37.83 31.10
N VAL A 33 14.28 -37.91 31.92
CA VAL A 33 13.19 -38.88 31.75
C VAL A 33 11.91 -38.13 31.46
N VAL A 34 11.25 -38.43 30.33
CA VAL A 34 9.95 -37.83 30.00
C VAL A 34 8.90 -38.27 31.02
N GLU A 35 8.25 -37.31 31.68
CA GLU A 35 7.11 -37.54 32.55
C GLU A 35 5.82 -37.55 31.73
N ARG A 36 5.63 -36.49 30.95
CA ARG A 36 4.43 -36.26 30.13
C ARG A 36 4.69 -35.22 29.05
N TRP A 37 3.84 -35.19 28.04
CA TRP A 37 3.86 -34.13 27.02
C TRP A 37 2.47 -33.84 26.48
N SER A 38 2.30 -32.63 25.97
CA SER A 38 1.10 -32.17 25.27
C SER A 38 1.52 -31.35 24.06
N GLY A 39 0.72 -31.33 23.00
CA GLY A 39 1.03 -30.47 21.88
C GLY A 39 -0.07 -30.38 20.85
N GLU A 40 0.00 -29.33 20.04
CA GLU A 40 -0.89 -29.10 18.92
C GLU A 40 -0.08 -29.08 17.62
N GLU A 41 -0.64 -29.62 16.55
CA GLU A 41 -0.11 -29.54 15.20
C GLU A 41 -1.24 -29.20 14.22
N ARG A 42 -1.00 -28.24 13.31
CA ARG A 42 -2.01 -27.77 12.35
C ARG A 42 -1.44 -27.62 10.95
N LEU A 43 -2.20 -28.05 9.96
CA LEU A 43 -1.92 -27.86 8.55
C LEU A 43 -1.87 -26.34 8.25
N SER A 44 -0.74 -25.89 7.69
CA SER A 44 -0.40 -24.47 7.52
C SER A 44 -0.36 -23.62 8.80
N GLY A 45 -0.29 -24.24 9.98
CA GLY A 45 -0.19 -23.57 11.29
C GLY A 45 1.04 -23.95 12.12
N GLY A 46 1.74 -25.03 11.76
CA GLY A 46 2.94 -25.50 12.47
C GLY A 46 2.59 -26.33 13.70
N PHE A 47 3.51 -26.44 14.65
CA PHE A 47 3.31 -27.17 15.89
C PHE A 47 3.89 -26.47 17.11
N VAL A 48 3.35 -26.80 18.27
CA VAL A 48 3.98 -26.52 19.56
C VAL A 48 3.85 -27.77 20.42
N TRP A 49 4.98 -28.25 20.95
CA TRP A 49 4.99 -29.38 21.87
C TRP A 49 5.64 -28.99 23.18
N TRP A 50 4.94 -29.27 24.29
CA TRP A 50 5.44 -29.09 25.64
C TRP A 50 5.77 -30.43 26.24
N VAL A 51 7.00 -30.59 26.71
CA VAL A 51 7.50 -31.84 27.30
C VAL A 51 7.96 -31.56 28.72
N ASP A 52 7.32 -32.19 29.71
CA ASP A 52 7.79 -32.18 31.10
C ASP A 52 8.76 -33.36 31.28
N VAL A 53 9.94 -33.07 31.79
CA VAL A 53 11.00 -34.05 32.04
C VAL A 53 11.51 -33.98 33.47
N LEU A 54 11.96 -35.13 33.97
CA LEU A 54 12.59 -35.28 35.29
C LEU A 54 14.10 -35.48 35.10
N SER A 55 14.90 -34.83 35.93
CA SER A 55 16.35 -35.04 35.99
C SER A 55 16.82 -35.15 37.44
N THR A 56 17.88 -35.92 37.66
CA THR A 56 18.57 -36.01 38.95
C THR A 56 19.57 -34.87 39.16
N GLN A 57 19.67 -33.94 38.21
CA GLN A 57 20.52 -32.76 38.27
C GLN A 57 19.63 -31.51 38.33
N ALA A 58 19.77 -30.73 39.40
CA ALA A 58 19.20 -29.40 39.52
C ALA A 58 20.11 -28.35 38.85
N GLY A 59 19.55 -27.23 38.39
CA GLY A 59 20.32 -26.14 37.79
C GLY A 59 20.96 -26.49 36.44
N LEU A 60 20.29 -27.30 35.62
CA LEU A 60 20.73 -27.55 34.24
C LEU A 60 20.82 -26.22 33.46
N PRO A 61 21.83 -26.04 32.58
CA PRO A 61 22.06 -24.77 31.89
C PRO A 61 21.07 -24.55 30.75
N LEU A 62 19.83 -24.19 31.07
CA LEU A 62 18.69 -24.11 30.15
C LEU A 62 18.96 -23.22 28.92
N GLU A 63 19.71 -22.14 29.09
CA GLU A 63 20.09 -21.23 27.99
C GLU A 63 20.83 -21.94 26.86
N THR A 64 21.58 -23.00 27.17
CA THR A 64 22.34 -23.79 26.17
C THR A 64 21.46 -24.66 25.28
N TRP A 65 20.17 -24.82 25.64
CA TRP A 65 19.21 -25.60 24.88
C TRP A 65 18.46 -24.74 23.85
N LEU A 66 18.27 -23.45 24.13
CA LEU A 66 17.47 -22.53 23.32
C LEU A 66 17.98 -22.47 21.86
N GLY A 67 17.04 -22.50 20.92
CA GLY A 67 17.30 -22.46 19.48
C GLY A 67 17.90 -23.73 18.87
N ARG A 68 18.15 -24.79 19.67
CA ARG A 68 18.75 -26.05 19.20
C ARG A 68 17.72 -27.16 19.08
N ARG A 69 18.03 -28.16 18.25
CA ARG A 69 17.17 -29.33 18.01
C ARG A 69 17.07 -30.22 19.24
N ALA A 70 15.84 -30.55 19.60
CA ALA A 70 15.52 -31.67 20.48
C ALA A 70 14.51 -32.60 19.76
N THR A 71 14.54 -33.89 20.08
CA THR A 71 13.66 -34.88 19.45
C THR A 71 12.95 -35.72 20.50
N LEU A 72 11.61 -35.67 20.49
CA LEU A 72 10.75 -36.56 21.26
C LEU A 72 10.49 -37.83 20.44
N TYR A 73 10.92 -38.98 20.96
CA TYR A 73 10.67 -40.29 20.38
C TYR A 73 9.47 -40.93 21.07
N THR A 74 8.51 -41.39 20.27
CA THR A 74 7.35 -42.16 20.73
C THR A 74 7.49 -43.60 20.26
N ARG A 75 7.48 -44.56 21.18
CA ARG A 75 7.52 -45.98 20.85
C ARG A 75 6.19 -46.43 20.25
N LEU A 76 6.25 -47.12 19.12
CA LEU A 76 5.10 -47.69 18.41
C LEU A 76 4.82 -49.12 18.88
N ALA A 77 3.63 -49.64 18.55
CA ALA A 77 3.20 -50.98 18.95
C ALA A 77 4.07 -52.10 18.33
N ASP A 78 4.65 -51.86 17.15
CA ASP A 78 5.58 -52.76 16.46
C ASP A 78 7.02 -52.72 17.03
N GLY A 79 7.26 -51.89 18.05
CA GLY A 79 8.57 -51.70 18.65
C GLY A 79 9.45 -50.63 17.97
N GLY A 80 9.01 -50.06 16.85
CA GLY A 80 9.64 -48.92 16.20
C GLY A 80 9.48 -47.61 17.00
N GLU A 81 10.10 -46.53 16.52
CA GLU A 81 9.96 -45.20 17.11
C GLU A 81 9.45 -44.19 16.08
N SER A 82 8.56 -43.30 16.50
CA SER A 82 8.12 -42.15 15.72
C SER A 82 8.76 -40.88 16.29
N PRO A 83 9.67 -40.21 15.53
CA PRO A 83 10.31 -38.99 15.99
C PRO A 83 9.41 -37.76 15.81
N ARG A 84 9.54 -36.81 16.75
CA ARG A 84 9.02 -35.44 16.69
C ARG A 84 10.16 -34.49 17.05
N SER A 85 10.80 -33.94 16.04
CA SER A 85 11.94 -33.02 16.19
C SER A 85 11.50 -31.56 16.07
N GLY A 86 12.07 -30.70 16.89
CA GLY A 86 11.82 -29.26 16.88
C GLY A 86 12.94 -28.49 17.56
N LEU A 87 12.90 -27.17 17.47
CA LEU A 87 13.82 -26.26 18.15
C LEU A 87 13.26 -25.92 19.54
N VAL A 88 14.12 -25.89 20.55
CA VAL A 88 13.72 -25.44 21.89
C VAL A 88 13.52 -23.92 21.87
N HIS A 89 12.30 -23.43 22.02
CA HIS A 89 12.05 -21.98 22.15
C HIS A 89 11.93 -21.52 23.60
N GLN A 90 11.60 -22.45 24.50
CA GLN A 90 11.43 -22.18 25.92
C GLN A 90 11.88 -23.39 26.73
N ALA A 91 12.52 -23.13 27.87
CA ALA A 91 12.89 -24.13 28.86
C ALA A 91 12.69 -23.54 30.26
N ASP A 92 11.94 -24.24 31.11
CA ASP A 92 11.61 -23.79 32.47
C ASP A 92 12.07 -24.85 33.49
N GLU A 93 12.63 -24.42 34.62
CA GLU A 93 12.75 -25.25 35.82
C GLU A 93 11.48 -25.06 36.66
N LEU A 94 10.61 -26.08 36.70
CA LEU A 94 9.29 -26.00 37.34
C LEU A 94 9.33 -26.21 38.85
N GLY A 95 10.41 -26.81 39.34
CA GLY A 95 10.61 -27.11 40.76
C GLY A 95 11.73 -28.12 40.97
N SER A 96 12.42 -27.97 42.09
CA SER A 96 13.54 -28.82 42.49
C SER A 96 13.55 -28.98 44.00
N ASP A 97 13.92 -30.17 44.47
CA ASP A 97 14.14 -30.47 45.89
C ASP A 97 15.63 -30.65 46.25
N GLY A 98 16.53 -30.29 45.31
CA GLY A 98 17.98 -30.39 45.45
C GLY A 98 18.59 -31.71 44.99
N GLY A 99 17.79 -32.76 44.76
CA GLY A 99 18.26 -34.05 44.19
C GLY A 99 17.45 -34.54 42.99
N LEU A 100 16.23 -34.05 42.83
CA LEU A 100 15.36 -34.27 41.69
C LEU A 100 14.79 -32.92 41.24
N ALA A 101 14.82 -32.65 39.95
CA ALA A 101 14.27 -31.46 39.35
C ALA A 101 13.32 -31.80 38.20
N ARG A 102 12.24 -31.03 38.09
CA ARG A 102 11.30 -31.08 36.98
C ARG A 102 11.56 -29.89 36.06
N TYR A 103 11.75 -30.18 34.79
CA TYR A 103 11.91 -29.17 33.75
C TYR A 103 10.79 -29.28 32.71
N ARG A 104 10.48 -28.17 32.06
CA ARG A 104 9.58 -28.11 30.90
C ARG A 104 10.34 -27.61 29.70
N VAL A 105 10.15 -28.26 28.56
CA VAL A 105 10.79 -27.91 27.29
C VAL A 105 9.70 -27.68 26.23
N GLY A 106 9.70 -26.48 25.64
CA GLY A 106 8.81 -26.09 24.54
C GLY A 106 9.52 -26.25 23.20
N LEU A 107 8.97 -27.08 22.32
CA LEU A 107 9.49 -27.39 20.99
C LEU A 107 8.61 -26.78 19.90
N VAL A 108 9.25 -26.10 18.95
CA VAL A 108 8.60 -25.46 17.80
C VAL A 108 9.33 -25.77 16.50
N GLN A 109 8.64 -25.58 15.39
CA GLN A 109 9.26 -25.65 14.07
C GLN A 109 10.18 -24.45 13.80
N TRP A 110 10.99 -24.57 12.75
CA TRP A 110 11.96 -23.52 12.37
C TRP A 110 11.25 -22.24 11.92
N THR A 111 10.04 -22.36 11.33
CA THR A 111 9.24 -21.19 10.92
C THR A 111 8.77 -20.33 12.09
N TRP A 112 8.90 -20.78 13.33
CA TRP A 112 8.71 -19.94 14.51
C TRP A 112 9.65 -18.72 14.51
N TRP A 113 10.88 -18.86 13.98
CA TRP A 113 11.82 -17.75 13.83
C TRP A 113 11.29 -16.63 12.93
N LEU A 114 10.53 -16.99 11.89
CA LEU A 114 9.87 -16.01 11.01
C LEU A 114 8.85 -15.15 11.77
N GLY A 115 8.34 -15.63 12.91
CA GLY A 115 7.39 -14.93 13.77
C GLY A 115 8.04 -13.95 14.77
N GLN A 116 9.36 -14.03 14.98
CA GLN A 116 10.05 -13.24 16.02
C GLN A 116 10.42 -11.82 15.57
N GLY A 117 10.47 -11.58 14.25
CA GLY A 117 10.78 -10.27 13.67
C GLY A 117 9.55 -9.51 13.19
N ARG A 118 9.72 -8.21 12.93
CA ARG A 118 8.80 -7.40 12.13
C ARG A 118 9.57 -6.59 11.11
N HIS A 119 9.11 -6.59 9.87
CA HIS A 119 9.84 -5.97 8.77
C HIS A 119 8.93 -5.10 7.88
N SER A 120 9.54 -4.17 7.16
CA SER A 120 8.88 -3.38 6.12
C SER A 120 9.75 -3.41 4.86
N ARG A 121 9.30 -4.12 3.82
CA ARG A 121 10.07 -4.43 2.61
C ARG A 121 9.17 -4.38 1.38
N VAL A 122 9.75 -4.07 0.23
CA VAL A 122 9.05 -3.97 -1.05
C VAL A 122 9.62 -5.01 -2.02
N PHE A 123 8.73 -5.80 -2.62
CA PHE A 123 9.02 -6.77 -3.67
C PHE A 123 8.34 -6.32 -4.97
N GLN A 124 9.08 -6.32 -6.08
CA GLN A 124 8.57 -5.84 -7.37
C GLN A 124 8.95 -6.76 -8.51
N GLU A 125 7.98 -6.95 -9.39
CA GLU A 125 8.10 -7.86 -10.54
C GLU A 125 8.64 -9.23 -10.12
N ARG A 126 8.15 -9.72 -8.96
CA ARG A 126 8.54 -11.01 -8.38
C ARG A 126 7.38 -11.97 -8.38
N THR A 127 7.65 -13.24 -8.66
CA THR A 127 6.69 -14.33 -8.45
C THR A 127 6.59 -14.65 -6.95
N LEU A 128 5.50 -15.31 -6.53
CA LEU A 128 5.35 -15.81 -5.16
C LEU A 128 6.57 -16.61 -4.71
N VAL A 129 7.04 -17.53 -5.55
CA VAL A 129 8.18 -18.41 -5.25
C VAL A 129 9.43 -17.58 -4.96
N GLN A 130 9.73 -16.61 -5.82
CA GLN A 130 10.90 -15.73 -5.62
C GLN A 130 10.83 -14.91 -4.33
N ILE A 131 9.63 -14.46 -3.95
CA ILE A 131 9.42 -13.70 -2.70
C ILE A 131 9.66 -14.62 -1.50
N VAL A 132 9.03 -15.80 -1.47
CA VAL A 132 9.14 -16.76 -0.37
C VAL A 132 10.57 -17.26 -0.22
N GLU A 133 11.25 -17.57 -1.33
CA GLU A 133 12.66 -17.97 -1.31
C GLU A 133 13.58 -16.87 -0.78
N ALA A 134 13.36 -15.62 -1.20
CA ALA A 134 14.15 -14.48 -0.69
C ALA A 134 13.96 -14.28 0.82
N VAL A 135 12.73 -14.46 1.33
CA VAL A 135 12.45 -14.39 2.77
C VAL A 135 13.13 -15.54 3.51
N PHE A 136 12.94 -16.78 3.05
CA PHE A 136 13.50 -17.96 3.72
C PHE A 136 15.03 -18.02 3.69
N ALA A 137 15.66 -17.53 2.61
CA ALA A 137 17.12 -17.45 2.50
C ALA A 137 17.77 -16.64 3.63
N GLY A 138 17.06 -15.64 4.18
CA GLY A 138 17.53 -14.84 5.33
C GLY A 138 17.66 -15.62 6.65
N TYR A 139 17.13 -16.85 6.70
CA TYR A 139 17.09 -17.69 7.90
C TYR A 139 17.99 -18.94 7.79
N ALA A 140 18.90 -18.97 6.81
CA ALA A 140 19.92 -20.00 6.73
C ALA A 140 20.84 -19.97 7.99
N PRO A 141 21.31 -21.13 8.49
CA PRO A 141 21.05 -22.48 7.96
C PRO A 141 19.74 -23.12 8.45
N GLN A 142 19.01 -22.49 9.38
CA GLN A 142 17.86 -23.14 10.05
C GLN A 142 16.66 -23.38 9.14
N ALA A 143 16.49 -22.53 8.12
CA ALA A 143 15.45 -22.70 7.13
C ALA A 143 15.71 -23.92 6.24
N SER A 144 14.76 -24.87 6.24
CA SER A 144 14.71 -25.99 5.30
C SER A 144 13.30 -26.07 4.73
N TRP A 145 13.18 -25.98 3.40
CA TRP A 145 11.91 -26.02 2.71
C TRP A 145 12.00 -26.74 1.36
N GLN A 146 10.85 -27.15 0.84
CA GLN A 146 10.68 -27.68 -0.51
C GLN A 146 9.31 -27.31 -1.07
N TRP A 147 9.23 -27.26 -2.40
CA TRP A 147 8.00 -27.11 -3.17
C TRP A 147 7.60 -28.47 -3.73
N SER A 148 6.34 -28.88 -3.55
CA SER A 148 5.82 -30.09 -4.18
C SER A 148 5.77 -29.95 -5.71
N GLU A 149 5.90 -31.06 -6.43
CA GLU A 149 6.07 -31.09 -7.89
C GLU A 149 4.93 -30.37 -8.64
N GLU A 150 3.71 -30.45 -8.11
CA GLU A 150 2.52 -29.85 -8.72
C GLU A 150 2.45 -28.33 -8.57
N VAL A 151 3.21 -27.72 -7.65
CA VAL A 151 3.12 -26.29 -7.34
C VAL A 151 3.48 -25.42 -8.55
N SER A 152 4.52 -25.82 -9.31
CA SER A 152 4.96 -25.06 -10.48
C SER A 152 3.85 -24.95 -11.54
N ALA A 153 3.21 -26.09 -11.89
CA ALA A 153 2.10 -26.11 -12.83
C ALA A 153 0.88 -25.36 -12.31
N PHE A 154 0.60 -25.47 -11.01
CA PHE A 154 -0.50 -24.76 -10.37
C PHE A 154 -0.31 -23.24 -10.35
N LEU A 155 0.92 -22.75 -10.17
CA LEU A 155 1.26 -21.33 -10.19
C LEU A 155 1.49 -20.76 -11.60
N ALA A 156 1.50 -21.58 -12.66
CA ALA A 156 1.67 -21.10 -14.04
C ALA A 156 0.55 -20.12 -14.48
N GLN A 157 -0.61 -20.18 -13.82
CA GLN A 157 -1.73 -19.27 -14.05
C GLN A 157 -1.68 -18.01 -13.14
N ALA A 158 -0.80 -17.98 -12.15
CA ALA A 158 -0.59 -16.82 -11.29
C ALA A 158 0.44 -15.89 -11.92
N ARG A 159 0.16 -14.58 -11.90
CA ARG A 159 1.07 -13.58 -12.46
C ARG A 159 2.15 -13.19 -11.46
N ALA A 160 3.29 -12.71 -11.96
CA ALA A 160 4.25 -12.00 -11.14
C ALA A 160 3.57 -10.77 -10.50
N ARG A 161 3.91 -10.51 -9.24
CA ARG A 161 3.38 -9.37 -8.49
C ARG A 161 4.19 -8.14 -8.87
N SER A 162 3.54 -7.20 -9.55
CA SER A 162 4.16 -5.93 -9.94
C SER A 162 4.58 -5.10 -8.72
N TYR A 163 3.82 -5.21 -7.63
CA TYR A 163 4.10 -4.55 -6.36
C TYR A 163 3.50 -5.36 -5.21
N CYS A 164 4.33 -5.70 -4.23
CA CYS A 164 3.96 -6.44 -3.03
C CYS A 164 4.79 -5.91 -1.85
N VAL A 165 4.13 -5.51 -0.77
CA VAL A 165 4.76 -4.90 0.39
C VAL A 165 4.51 -5.79 1.60
N GLN A 166 5.61 -6.12 2.28
CA GLN A 166 5.57 -6.54 3.67
C GLN A 166 5.59 -5.26 4.51
N TYR A 167 4.59 -5.00 5.35
CA TYR A 167 4.55 -3.75 6.13
C TYR A 167 4.15 -3.99 7.58
N ARG A 168 5.10 -3.74 8.49
CA ARG A 168 4.92 -3.87 9.95
C ARG A 168 4.39 -5.23 10.42
N GLU A 169 4.59 -6.26 9.61
CA GLU A 169 4.21 -7.65 9.88
C GLU A 169 5.45 -8.54 10.02
N SER A 170 5.29 -9.71 10.63
CA SER A 170 6.37 -10.71 10.72
C SER A 170 6.56 -11.42 9.39
N ASP A 171 7.73 -12.05 9.18
CA ASP A 171 7.97 -12.85 7.98
C ASP A 171 7.01 -14.05 7.92
N LEU A 172 6.60 -14.60 9.08
CA LEU A 172 5.64 -15.69 9.15
C LEU A 172 4.27 -15.25 8.65
N ALA A 173 3.75 -14.12 9.15
CA ALA A 173 2.46 -13.59 8.76
C ALA A 173 2.43 -13.24 7.27
N PHE A 174 3.51 -12.61 6.79
CA PHE A 174 3.68 -12.24 5.39
C PHE A 174 3.65 -13.48 4.47
N VAL A 175 4.47 -14.49 4.76
CA VAL A 175 4.52 -15.72 3.94
C VAL A 175 3.21 -16.49 4.02
N GLN A 176 2.62 -16.66 5.20
CA GLN A 176 1.34 -17.35 5.35
C GLN A 176 0.24 -16.68 4.54
N ARG A 177 0.18 -15.34 4.55
CA ARG A 177 -0.78 -14.57 3.77
C ARG A 177 -0.58 -14.77 2.28
N LEU A 178 0.64 -14.64 1.79
CA LEU A 178 0.92 -14.80 0.36
C LEU A 178 0.64 -16.23 -0.13
N LEU A 179 1.01 -17.25 0.65
CA LEU A 179 0.66 -18.63 0.34
C LEU A 179 -0.86 -18.84 0.34
N ALA A 180 -1.57 -18.26 1.30
CA ALA A 180 -3.03 -18.39 1.38
C ALA A 180 -3.77 -17.64 0.27
N GLU A 181 -3.31 -16.46 -0.14
CA GLU A 181 -3.83 -15.73 -1.31
C GLU A 181 -3.72 -16.56 -2.60
N GLU A 182 -2.62 -17.30 -2.76
CA GLU A 182 -2.39 -18.19 -3.90
C GLU A 182 -3.00 -19.59 -3.71
N GLY A 183 -3.68 -19.85 -2.58
CA GLY A 183 -4.32 -21.13 -2.28
C GLY A 183 -3.35 -22.27 -1.97
N LEU A 184 -2.10 -21.97 -1.62
CA LEU A 184 -1.07 -22.94 -1.28
C LEU A 184 -1.08 -23.26 0.21
N GLY A 185 -1.17 -24.55 0.52
CA GLY A 185 -0.96 -25.05 1.87
C GLY A 185 0.51 -25.35 2.14
N TRP A 186 0.87 -25.50 3.41
CA TRP A 186 2.14 -26.07 3.79
C TRP A 186 2.01 -27.05 4.96
N ARG A 187 2.89 -28.04 4.99
CA ARG A 187 3.02 -29.01 6.09
C ARG A 187 4.49 -29.12 6.52
N LEU A 188 4.71 -29.77 7.66
CA LEU A 188 6.05 -30.10 8.11
C LEU A 188 6.31 -31.59 7.88
N GLN A 189 7.45 -31.89 7.30
CA GLN A 189 7.92 -33.25 7.08
C GLN A 189 9.12 -33.50 7.97
N HIS A 190 9.18 -34.68 8.59
CA HIS A 190 10.40 -35.09 9.27
C HIS A 190 11.55 -35.24 8.26
N ASP A 191 12.68 -34.63 8.57
CA ASP A 191 13.91 -34.71 7.79
C ASP A 191 15.09 -34.61 8.75
N ASP A 192 15.80 -35.72 8.93
CA ASP A 192 16.94 -35.78 9.84
C ASP A 192 18.13 -34.92 9.40
N GLN A 193 18.22 -34.59 8.11
CA GLN A 193 19.28 -33.74 7.57
C GLN A 193 19.00 -32.26 7.79
N ALA A 194 17.74 -31.87 7.98
CA ALA A 194 17.39 -30.50 8.30
C ALA A 194 17.87 -30.13 9.72
N PRO A 195 18.40 -28.92 9.95
CA PRO A 195 18.91 -28.53 11.27
C PRO A 195 17.88 -28.63 12.40
N GLY A 196 16.60 -28.36 12.11
CA GLY A 196 15.48 -28.53 13.05
C GLY A 196 14.94 -29.96 13.18
N GLY A 197 15.36 -30.89 12.31
CA GLY A 197 14.81 -32.24 12.19
C GLY A 197 13.49 -32.31 11.39
N HIS A 198 13.15 -31.22 10.71
CA HIS A 198 11.98 -31.11 9.85
C HIS A 198 12.20 -30.11 8.71
N GLN A 199 11.49 -30.33 7.62
CA GLN A 199 11.45 -29.47 6.43
C GLN A 199 10.02 -28.99 6.19
N LEU A 200 9.86 -27.73 5.79
CA LEU A 200 8.57 -27.19 5.35
C LEU A 200 8.27 -27.59 3.90
N VAL A 201 7.10 -28.15 3.64
CA VAL A 201 6.67 -28.57 2.30
C VAL A 201 5.48 -27.72 1.88
N VAL A 202 5.65 -26.90 0.85
CA VAL A 202 4.54 -26.13 0.25
C VAL A 202 3.89 -26.95 -0.85
N PHE A 203 2.57 -27.04 -0.84
CA PHE A 203 1.78 -27.85 -1.77
C PHE A 203 0.56 -27.09 -2.30
N ALA A 204 0.06 -27.49 -3.46
CA ALA A 204 -1.18 -26.95 -4.04
C ALA A 204 -2.33 -27.96 -3.99
N ASP A 205 -2.02 -29.26 -4.10
CA ASP A 205 -3.02 -30.34 -4.08
C ASP A 205 -3.07 -31.03 -2.70
N SER A 206 -4.17 -30.81 -1.97
CA SER A 206 -4.38 -31.42 -0.66
C SER A 206 -4.66 -32.93 -0.75
N SER A 207 -5.06 -33.45 -1.91
CA SER A 207 -5.34 -34.87 -2.11
C SER A 207 -4.07 -35.69 -2.37
N ALA A 208 -2.99 -35.05 -2.82
CA ALA A 208 -1.70 -35.65 -3.14
C ALA A 208 -0.75 -35.78 -1.92
N GLN A 209 -1.24 -35.46 -0.72
CA GLN A 209 -0.46 -35.55 0.52
C GLN A 209 -0.11 -37.01 0.88
N PRO A 210 0.94 -37.25 1.70
CA PRO A 210 1.34 -38.61 2.04
C PRO A 210 0.32 -39.32 2.94
N GLN A 211 0.19 -40.62 2.75
CA GLN A 211 -0.56 -41.47 3.68
C GLN A 211 0.19 -41.60 5.00
N ASP A 212 -0.53 -41.61 6.12
CA ASP A 212 0.03 -41.95 7.43
C ASP A 212 0.69 -43.33 7.41
N ALA A 213 1.84 -43.44 8.08
CA ALA A 213 2.67 -44.64 8.05
C ALA A 213 1.95 -45.88 8.62
N SER A 214 1.26 -45.75 9.76
CA SER A 214 0.48 -46.84 10.33
C SER A 214 -0.72 -47.21 9.46
N SER A 215 -1.35 -46.22 8.82
CA SER A 215 -2.41 -46.49 7.84
C SER A 215 -1.89 -47.23 6.61
N ALA A 216 -0.71 -46.89 6.10
CA ALA A 216 -0.12 -47.53 4.93
C ALA A 216 0.30 -48.98 5.23
N GLN A 217 0.97 -49.20 6.37
CA GLN A 217 1.43 -50.52 6.80
C GLN A 217 0.27 -51.46 7.17
N GLY A 218 -0.77 -50.94 7.82
CA GLY A 218 -1.92 -51.72 8.31
C GLY A 218 -3.06 -51.90 7.31
N GLY A 219 -2.95 -51.35 6.09
CA GLY A 219 -4.07 -51.33 5.12
C GLY A 219 -5.25 -50.46 5.55
N GLY A 220 -5.00 -49.48 6.43
CA GLY A 220 -6.00 -48.59 7.05
C GLY A 220 -5.94 -48.63 8.58
N LEU A 221 -6.55 -47.62 9.20
CA LEU A 221 -6.71 -47.51 10.64
C LEU A 221 -8.08 -48.03 11.05
N ARG A 222 -8.09 -48.97 11.99
CA ARG A 222 -9.33 -49.61 12.47
C ARG A 222 -10.13 -48.64 13.33
N TYR A 223 -11.44 -48.56 13.11
CA TYR A 223 -12.38 -47.95 14.03
C TYR A 223 -12.75 -48.96 15.12
N HIS A 224 -12.25 -48.77 16.34
CA HIS A 224 -12.43 -49.73 17.42
C HIS A 224 -12.35 -49.07 18.80
N ARG A 225 -12.94 -49.69 19.83
CA ARG A 225 -12.78 -49.23 21.21
C ARG A 225 -11.41 -49.65 21.72
N SER A 226 -10.66 -48.72 22.32
CA SER A 226 -9.38 -49.03 22.95
C SER A 226 -9.60 -49.50 24.37
N ASP A 227 -9.25 -50.77 24.62
CA ASP A 227 -8.99 -51.32 25.95
C ASP A 227 -7.46 -51.40 26.17
N ALA A 228 -7.00 -51.34 27.42
CA ALA A 228 -5.56 -51.38 27.75
C ALA A 228 -4.84 -52.68 27.31
N THR A 229 -5.60 -53.69 26.90
CA THR A 229 -5.11 -54.98 26.38
C THR A 229 -5.04 -55.05 24.85
N GLU A 230 -5.43 -53.99 24.13
CA GLU A 230 -5.34 -53.97 22.67
C GLU A 230 -3.89 -53.86 22.20
N ALA A 231 -3.48 -54.76 21.30
CA ALA A 231 -2.12 -54.83 20.79
C ALA A 231 -1.79 -53.75 19.73
N ALA A 232 -2.80 -53.05 19.19
CA ALA A 232 -2.61 -52.09 18.08
C ALA A 232 -3.46 -50.83 18.27
N ASP A 233 -2.86 -49.69 17.96
CA ASP A 233 -3.52 -48.38 18.01
C ASP A 233 -4.72 -48.31 17.04
N SER A 234 -5.76 -47.53 17.40
CA SER A 234 -7.03 -47.49 16.67
C SER A 234 -7.69 -46.10 16.73
N VAL A 235 -8.61 -45.85 15.79
CA VAL A 235 -9.50 -44.68 15.81
C VAL A 235 -10.67 -45.02 16.72
N LEU A 236 -10.86 -44.24 17.77
CA LEU A 236 -11.83 -44.51 18.85
C LEU A 236 -13.19 -43.86 18.60
N ALA A 237 -13.18 -42.68 18.01
CA ALA A 237 -14.36 -41.89 17.75
C ALA A 237 -14.19 -41.12 16.46
N ILE A 238 -15.27 -40.97 15.71
CA ILE A 238 -15.37 -40.10 14.55
C ILE A 238 -16.76 -39.48 14.50
N GLY A 239 -16.83 -38.20 14.13
CA GLY A 239 -18.07 -37.44 14.06
C GLY A 239 -18.02 -36.41 12.94
N ALA A 240 -19.18 -36.17 12.34
CA ALA A 240 -19.36 -35.15 11.32
C ALA A 240 -19.71 -33.80 11.97
N THR A 241 -19.02 -32.75 11.56
CA THR A 241 -19.43 -31.37 11.80
C THR A 241 -20.05 -30.83 10.51
N ARG A 242 -21.21 -30.17 10.63
CA ARG A 242 -21.88 -29.51 9.51
C ARG A 242 -22.21 -28.09 9.92
N ARG A 243 -21.80 -27.12 9.11
CA ARG A 243 -22.03 -25.70 9.32
C ARG A 243 -22.86 -25.16 8.17
N LEU A 244 -23.79 -24.26 8.49
CA LEU A 244 -24.52 -23.51 7.49
C LEU A 244 -23.57 -22.50 6.84
N GLY A 245 -23.47 -22.53 5.52
CA GLY A 245 -22.64 -21.64 4.70
C GLY A 245 -23.47 -20.81 3.73
N SER A 246 -22.82 -20.00 2.90
CA SER A 246 -23.48 -19.31 1.78
C SER A 246 -23.66 -20.26 0.59
N GLY A 247 -24.65 -19.99 -0.27
CA GLY A 247 -24.90 -20.79 -1.48
C GLY A 247 -24.22 -20.25 -2.74
N ARG A 248 -23.65 -19.03 -2.67
CA ARG A 248 -23.02 -18.33 -3.79
C ARG A 248 -21.86 -17.46 -3.33
N LEU A 249 -20.84 -17.37 -4.19
CA LEU A 249 -19.74 -16.43 -4.10
C LEU A 249 -19.73 -15.53 -5.33
N THR A 250 -19.56 -14.24 -5.13
CA THR A 250 -19.28 -13.26 -6.19
C THR A 250 -18.07 -12.43 -5.81
N VAL A 251 -17.11 -12.31 -6.72
CA VAL A 251 -15.96 -11.41 -6.59
C VAL A 251 -16.04 -10.32 -7.65
N LEU A 252 -15.63 -9.09 -7.29
CA LEU A 252 -15.61 -7.94 -8.19
C LEU A 252 -14.32 -7.13 -8.03
N SER A 253 -13.75 -6.68 -9.16
CA SER A 253 -12.62 -5.77 -9.22
C SER A 253 -12.75 -4.85 -10.44
N GLU A 254 -12.24 -3.63 -10.35
CA GLU A 254 -12.14 -2.71 -11.49
C GLU A 254 -10.68 -2.45 -11.85
N ASP A 255 -10.36 -2.38 -13.14
CA ASP A 255 -9.04 -1.99 -13.62
C ASP A 255 -9.09 -0.62 -14.31
N PHE A 256 -8.37 0.35 -13.73
CA PHE A 256 -8.31 1.71 -14.27
C PHE A 256 -7.56 1.79 -15.62
N LYS A 257 -6.71 0.82 -15.96
CA LYS A 257 -5.95 0.82 -17.23
C LYS A 257 -6.84 0.44 -18.40
N SER A 258 -7.72 -0.53 -18.22
CA SER A 258 -8.67 -0.99 -19.23
C SER A 258 -10.01 -0.25 -19.15
N GLY A 259 -10.35 0.33 -17.99
CA GLY A 259 -11.67 0.89 -17.70
C GLY A 259 -12.75 -0.18 -17.59
N GLN A 260 -12.37 -1.45 -17.40
CA GLN A 260 -13.29 -2.59 -17.33
C GLN A 260 -13.41 -3.13 -15.90
N ALA A 261 -14.62 -3.53 -15.52
CA ALA A 261 -14.87 -4.34 -14.33
C ALA A 261 -14.72 -5.83 -14.68
N SER A 262 -14.00 -6.56 -13.84
CA SER A 262 -13.86 -8.01 -13.90
C SER A 262 -14.57 -8.63 -12.70
N SER A 263 -15.43 -9.61 -12.95
CA SER A 263 -16.18 -10.31 -11.91
C SER A 263 -16.26 -11.81 -12.21
N ALA A 264 -16.28 -12.63 -11.16
CA ALA A 264 -16.56 -14.04 -11.25
C ALA A 264 -17.61 -14.42 -10.21
N GLN A 265 -18.50 -15.34 -10.57
CA GLN A 265 -19.58 -15.82 -9.71
C GLN A 265 -19.59 -17.35 -9.73
N LEU A 266 -19.56 -17.96 -8.56
CA LEU A 266 -19.53 -19.42 -8.40
C LEU A 266 -20.62 -19.89 -7.41
N PRO A 267 -21.25 -21.05 -7.66
CA PRO A 267 -22.02 -21.73 -6.62
C PRO A 267 -21.08 -22.22 -5.51
N LEU A 268 -21.59 -22.26 -4.27
CA LEU A 268 -20.87 -22.85 -3.14
C LEU A 268 -21.60 -24.12 -2.66
N HIS A 269 -20.84 -25.16 -2.36
CA HIS A 269 -21.33 -26.48 -1.99
C HIS A 269 -21.05 -26.85 -0.52
N GLY A 270 -21.83 -27.77 0.05
CA GLY A 270 -21.56 -28.30 1.41
C GLY A 270 -22.01 -27.41 2.58
N GLY A 271 -22.51 -26.20 2.33
CA GLY A 271 -23.04 -25.27 3.34
C GLY A 271 -24.52 -25.43 3.68
N GLY A 272 -25.18 -26.50 3.20
CA GLY A 272 -26.62 -26.73 3.37
C GLY A 272 -27.49 -26.03 2.32
N GLY A 273 -28.37 -26.79 1.64
CA GLY A 273 -29.12 -26.32 0.47
C GLY A 273 -30.25 -25.31 0.72
N GLN A 274 -30.49 -24.92 1.98
CA GLN A 274 -31.49 -23.91 2.35
C GLN A 274 -30.90 -22.49 2.39
N SER A 275 -29.58 -22.34 2.25
CA SER A 275 -28.94 -21.03 2.31
C SER A 275 -29.12 -20.28 0.98
N LEU A 276 -29.91 -19.20 1.02
CA LEU A 276 -30.05 -18.24 -0.08
C LEU A 276 -29.05 -17.08 0.03
N ARG A 277 -28.05 -17.20 0.92
CA ARG A 277 -27.09 -16.13 1.20
C ARG A 277 -25.91 -16.20 0.26
N GLU A 278 -25.37 -15.03 -0.04
CA GLU A 278 -24.24 -14.82 -0.91
C GLU A 278 -23.06 -14.25 -0.11
N VAL A 279 -21.85 -14.69 -0.43
CA VAL A 279 -20.62 -13.96 -0.15
C VAL A 279 -20.36 -13.05 -1.34
N TYR A 280 -20.48 -11.74 -1.15
CA TYR A 280 -20.23 -10.74 -2.19
C TYR A 280 -19.00 -9.93 -1.79
N GLU A 281 -17.91 -10.10 -2.53
CA GLU A 281 -16.59 -9.57 -2.18
C GLU A 281 -16.06 -8.60 -3.25
N PRO A 282 -16.15 -7.29 -3.03
CA PRO A 282 -15.39 -6.32 -3.82
C PRO A 282 -13.92 -6.37 -3.39
N VAL A 283 -13.10 -7.11 -4.15
CA VAL A 283 -11.70 -7.43 -3.82
C VAL A 283 -10.78 -6.19 -3.91
N GLY A 284 -11.30 -5.10 -4.48
CA GLY A 284 -10.60 -3.83 -4.64
C GLY A 284 -10.08 -3.63 -6.06
N MET A 285 -9.46 -2.47 -6.28
CA MET A 285 -8.97 -2.06 -7.60
C MET A 285 -7.80 -2.93 -8.07
N TYR A 286 -7.78 -3.26 -9.36
CA TYR A 286 -6.68 -3.96 -10.03
C TYR A 286 -6.33 -5.31 -9.39
N ALA A 287 -7.33 -6.01 -8.85
CA ALA A 287 -7.13 -7.35 -8.28
C ALA A 287 -6.90 -8.39 -9.38
N PHE A 288 -7.64 -8.29 -10.50
CA PHE A 288 -7.58 -9.23 -11.62
C PHE A 288 -7.18 -8.51 -12.91
N ALA A 289 -6.33 -9.12 -13.74
CA ALA A 289 -5.97 -8.64 -15.08
C ALA A 289 -6.87 -9.26 -16.17
N SER A 290 -7.59 -10.33 -15.86
CA SER A 290 -8.48 -11.02 -16.79
C SER A 290 -9.61 -11.75 -16.06
N SER A 291 -10.67 -12.11 -16.78
CA SER A 291 -11.75 -12.95 -16.25
C SER A 291 -11.25 -14.32 -15.79
N GLN A 292 -10.25 -14.90 -16.47
CA GLN A 292 -9.64 -16.17 -16.07
C GLN A 292 -8.95 -16.07 -14.70
N GLU A 293 -8.29 -14.94 -14.42
CA GLU A 293 -7.70 -14.69 -13.11
C GLU A 293 -8.78 -14.50 -12.03
N ALA A 294 -9.89 -13.81 -12.37
CA ALA A 294 -11.04 -13.69 -11.47
C ALA A 294 -11.67 -15.06 -11.13
N ASP A 295 -11.87 -15.93 -12.13
CA ASP A 295 -12.38 -17.29 -11.96
C ASP A 295 -11.46 -18.14 -11.08
N ARG A 296 -10.14 -18.03 -11.27
CA ARG A 296 -9.13 -18.71 -10.43
C ARG A 296 -9.29 -18.32 -8.97
N TYR A 297 -9.23 -17.03 -8.64
CA TYR A 297 -9.29 -16.58 -7.24
C TYR A 297 -10.67 -16.83 -6.62
N ALA A 298 -11.75 -16.70 -7.38
CA ALA A 298 -13.08 -17.11 -6.93
C ALA A 298 -13.10 -18.62 -6.60
N GLY A 299 -12.49 -19.46 -7.43
CA GLY A 299 -12.39 -20.90 -7.19
C GLY A 299 -11.59 -21.25 -5.93
N LEU A 300 -10.47 -20.55 -5.68
CA LEU A 300 -9.68 -20.74 -4.45
C LEU A 300 -10.47 -20.32 -3.20
N MET A 301 -11.17 -19.19 -3.26
CA MET A 301 -12.00 -18.69 -2.17
C MET A 301 -13.20 -19.61 -1.91
N ALA A 302 -13.82 -20.16 -2.97
CA ALA A 302 -14.88 -21.16 -2.86
C ALA A 302 -14.38 -22.42 -2.14
N GLN A 303 -13.29 -23.03 -2.61
CA GLN A 303 -12.69 -24.22 -2.00
C GLN A 303 -12.35 -24.00 -0.52
N ALA A 304 -11.83 -22.82 -0.18
CA ALA A 304 -11.51 -22.43 1.18
C ALA A 304 -12.76 -22.35 2.09
N HIS A 305 -13.88 -21.80 1.61
CA HIS A 305 -15.15 -21.79 2.34
C HIS A 305 -15.74 -23.19 2.51
N GLU A 306 -15.82 -23.96 1.44
CA GLU A 306 -16.45 -25.28 1.42
C GLU A 306 -15.75 -26.26 2.39
N ALA A 307 -14.42 -26.22 2.44
CA ALA A 307 -13.62 -27.03 3.36
C ALA A 307 -13.94 -26.78 4.85
N GLN A 308 -14.44 -25.59 5.21
CA GLN A 308 -14.77 -25.23 6.59
C GLN A 308 -16.16 -25.70 7.04
N TRP A 309 -17.05 -26.04 6.11
CA TRP A 309 -18.45 -26.30 6.44
C TRP A 309 -18.75 -27.74 6.79
N SER A 310 -17.97 -28.69 6.25
CA SER A 310 -18.18 -30.13 6.48
C SER A 310 -16.96 -30.87 7.06
N PRO A 311 -16.23 -30.34 8.07
CA PRO A 311 -15.11 -31.06 8.66
C PRO A 311 -15.57 -32.29 9.46
N TRP A 312 -14.63 -33.19 9.69
CA TRP A 312 -14.75 -34.37 10.53
C TRP A 312 -13.90 -34.18 11.77
N GLN A 313 -14.38 -34.66 12.92
CA GLN A 313 -13.64 -34.66 14.17
C GLN A 313 -13.50 -36.10 14.68
N GLY A 314 -12.39 -36.41 15.34
CA GLY A 314 -12.17 -37.74 15.86
C GLY A 314 -11.21 -37.83 17.04
N ARG A 315 -11.13 -39.01 17.62
CA ARG A 315 -10.20 -39.38 18.69
C ARG A 315 -9.50 -40.67 18.32
N SER A 316 -8.23 -40.80 18.68
CA SER A 316 -7.40 -41.94 18.29
C SER A 316 -6.28 -42.20 19.30
N THR A 317 -5.76 -43.43 19.32
CA THR A 317 -4.51 -43.80 19.99
C THR A 317 -3.35 -43.95 19.01
N VAL A 318 -3.54 -43.67 17.71
CA VAL A 318 -2.51 -43.83 16.67
C VAL A 318 -1.42 -42.76 16.82
N ARG A 319 -0.22 -43.22 17.16
CA ARG A 319 0.94 -42.36 17.52
C ARG A 319 1.61 -41.68 16.33
N THR A 320 1.42 -42.22 15.13
CA THR A 320 2.05 -41.72 13.88
C THR A 320 1.32 -40.56 13.23
N LEU A 321 0.07 -40.26 13.62
CA LEU A 321 -0.71 -39.20 12.98
C LEU A 321 0.02 -37.84 13.02
N ARG A 322 -0.03 -37.12 11.89
CA ARG A 322 0.58 -35.79 11.65
C ARG A 322 -0.40 -34.91 10.86
N ALA A 323 -0.29 -33.60 11.01
CA ALA A 323 -1.13 -32.71 10.21
C ALA A 323 -0.61 -32.69 8.77
N GLY A 324 -1.53 -32.77 7.81
CA GLY A 324 -1.17 -32.88 6.39
C GLY A 324 -0.81 -34.29 5.93
N SER A 325 -1.04 -35.34 6.74
CA SER A 325 -1.14 -36.71 6.23
C SER A 325 -2.61 -37.15 6.16
N TRP A 326 -2.90 -38.16 5.35
CA TRP A 326 -4.23 -38.77 5.29
C TRP A 326 -4.20 -40.24 5.71
N PHE A 327 -5.34 -40.78 6.12
CA PHE A 327 -5.46 -42.20 6.45
C PHE A 327 -6.73 -42.81 5.86
N THR A 328 -6.73 -44.13 5.69
CA THR A 328 -7.93 -44.90 5.34
C THR A 328 -8.60 -45.38 6.62
N LEU A 329 -9.87 -45.07 6.85
CA LEU A 329 -10.64 -45.58 7.99
C LEU A 329 -11.29 -46.92 7.63
N THR A 330 -11.08 -47.94 8.48
CA THR A 330 -11.63 -49.30 8.26
C THR A 330 -12.48 -49.75 9.45
N GLN A 331 -13.28 -50.80 9.28
CA GLN A 331 -14.10 -51.41 10.34
C GLN A 331 -15.14 -50.46 10.98
N VAL A 332 -15.63 -49.48 10.24
CA VAL A 332 -16.71 -48.60 10.70
C VAL A 332 -18.04 -49.37 10.71
N PRO A 333 -18.79 -49.40 11.82
CA PRO A 333 -20.11 -50.03 11.86
C PRO A 333 -21.10 -49.29 10.94
N GLN A 334 -21.87 -50.01 10.12
CA GLN A 334 -23.02 -49.47 9.36
C GLN A 334 -24.32 -49.64 10.17
N PRO A 335 -25.23 -48.64 10.24
CA PRO A 335 -25.81 -47.97 9.05
C PRO A 335 -25.98 -46.42 9.11
N GLY A 336 -26.02 -45.77 7.93
CA GLY A 336 -26.32 -44.33 7.71
C GLY A 336 -25.08 -43.40 7.62
N GLN A 337 -25.15 -42.35 6.75
CA GLN A 337 -24.08 -41.36 6.42
C GLN A 337 -22.69 -41.69 6.99
N ALA A 338 -22.06 -42.74 6.43
CA ALA A 338 -20.75 -43.19 6.87
C ALA A 338 -19.69 -42.10 6.63
N PRO A 339 -18.65 -42.00 7.48
CA PRO A 339 -17.51 -41.15 7.19
C PRO A 339 -16.86 -41.52 5.85
N PRO A 340 -16.24 -40.55 5.15
CA PRO A 340 -15.36 -40.82 4.03
C PRO A 340 -14.34 -41.88 4.42
N SER A 341 -14.04 -42.76 3.47
CA SER A 341 -13.05 -43.81 3.68
C SER A 341 -11.64 -43.24 3.82
N GLN A 342 -11.36 -42.08 3.21
CA GLN A 342 -10.06 -41.40 3.26
C GLN A 342 -10.21 -40.00 3.84
N LEU A 343 -9.46 -39.72 4.89
CA LEU A 343 -9.55 -38.47 5.65
C LEU A 343 -8.17 -37.81 5.72
N LEU A 344 -8.10 -36.55 5.28
CA LEU A 344 -6.92 -35.70 5.41
C LEU A 344 -6.94 -34.97 6.75
N LEU A 345 -5.89 -35.14 7.55
CA LEU A 345 -5.75 -34.50 8.85
C LEU A 345 -5.37 -33.03 8.69
N THR A 346 -6.15 -32.14 9.29
CA THR A 346 -5.95 -30.68 9.21
C THR A 346 -5.48 -30.09 10.55
N ARG A 347 -5.82 -30.73 11.68
CA ARG A 347 -5.41 -30.33 13.03
C ARG A 347 -5.36 -31.54 13.95
N LEU A 348 -4.38 -31.59 14.84
CA LEU A 348 -4.26 -32.61 15.88
C LEU A 348 -3.89 -32.00 17.23
N TRP A 349 -4.45 -32.57 18.29
CA TRP A 349 -4.02 -32.37 19.66
C TRP A 349 -3.51 -33.69 20.22
N HIS A 350 -2.30 -33.67 20.75
CA HIS A 350 -1.62 -34.82 21.30
C HIS A 350 -1.50 -34.71 22.82
N ALA A 351 -1.64 -35.84 23.50
CA ALA A 351 -1.33 -35.99 24.91
C ALA A 351 -0.61 -37.32 25.13
N GLY A 352 0.47 -37.29 25.89
CA GLY A 352 1.22 -38.49 26.24
C GLY A 352 1.68 -38.47 27.69
N ILE A 353 1.55 -39.61 28.36
CA ILE A 353 2.00 -39.84 29.73
C ILE A 353 2.90 -41.07 29.71
N ASN A 354 4.13 -40.91 30.19
CA ASN A 354 5.07 -42.01 30.17
C ASN A 354 4.70 -43.06 31.22
N SER A 355 5.11 -44.31 30.98
CA SER A 355 4.86 -45.43 31.89
C SER A 355 5.84 -45.43 33.06
N LEU A 356 5.70 -44.45 33.97
CA LEU A 356 6.47 -44.39 35.21
C LEU A 356 5.92 -45.41 36.23
N PRO A 357 6.78 -46.13 36.99
CA PRO A 357 6.31 -46.97 38.09
C PRO A 357 5.44 -46.17 39.06
N VAL A 358 4.34 -46.78 39.54
CA VAL A 358 3.36 -46.11 40.42
C VAL A 358 4.03 -45.47 41.64
N ALA A 359 5.03 -46.15 42.23
CA ALA A 359 5.81 -45.65 43.34
C ALA A 359 6.62 -44.39 42.98
N VAL A 360 7.25 -44.36 41.81
CA VAL A 360 8.00 -43.18 41.31
C VAL A 360 7.04 -42.02 41.08
N ARG A 361 5.90 -42.27 40.45
CA ARG A 361 4.91 -41.23 40.14
C ARG A 361 4.34 -40.58 41.41
N ALA A 362 4.01 -41.39 42.42
CA ALA A 362 3.56 -40.90 43.73
C ALA A 362 4.66 -40.11 44.48
N ALA A 363 5.91 -40.57 44.41
CA ALA A 363 7.03 -39.90 45.05
C ALA A 363 7.38 -38.55 44.39
N VAL A 364 7.38 -38.50 43.05
CA VAL A 364 7.54 -37.25 42.28
C VAL A 364 6.46 -36.24 42.65
N GLN A 365 5.20 -36.67 42.73
CA GLN A 365 4.09 -35.78 43.12
C GLN A 365 4.21 -35.30 44.58
N ALA A 366 4.66 -36.15 45.49
CA ALA A 366 4.85 -35.77 46.90
C ALA A 366 6.00 -34.78 47.10
N GLN A 367 7.06 -34.85 46.30
CA GLN A 367 8.25 -34.00 46.45
C GLN A 367 8.20 -32.72 45.61
N LEU A 368 7.78 -32.82 44.35
CA LEU A 368 7.76 -31.70 43.40
C LEU A 368 6.37 -31.10 43.18
N GLY A 369 5.35 -31.65 43.83
CA GLY A 369 3.97 -31.22 43.67
C GLY A 369 3.36 -31.57 42.31
N GLU A 370 2.12 -31.11 42.11
CA GLU A 370 1.49 -31.19 40.79
C GLU A 370 2.16 -30.22 39.82
N PRO A 371 2.52 -30.68 38.62
CA PRO A 371 3.11 -29.81 37.62
C PRO A 371 2.08 -28.77 37.14
N PRO A 372 2.49 -27.52 36.93
CA PRO A 372 1.61 -26.46 36.47
C PRO A 372 0.94 -26.82 35.13
N ALA A 373 -0.21 -26.18 34.89
CA ALA A 373 -0.93 -26.29 33.62
C ALA A 373 -0.02 -25.89 32.44
N TRP A 374 -0.31 -26.44 31.26
CA TRP A 374 0.40 -26.09 30.05
C TRP A 374 0.10 -24.64 29.65
N PRO A 375 1.08 -23.88 29.14
CA PRO A 375 0.82 -22.56 28.57
C PRO A 375 -0.11 -22.72 27.36
N GLU A 376 -1.21 -21.94 27.32
CA GLU A 376 -2.13 -21.84 26.16
C GLU A 376 -2.93 -23.09 25.77
N ALA A 377 -3.22 -23.94 26.75
CA ALA A 377 -3.91 -25.20 26.54
C ALA A 377 -5.42 -25.01 26.19
N SER A 378 -5.89 -25.54 25.04
CA SER A 378 -7.30 -25.42 24.63
C SER A 378 -8.21 -26.34 25.47
N ALA A 379 -9.15 -25.75 26.22
CA ALA A 379 -9.82 -26.39 27.35
C ALA A 379 -10.70 -27.63 27.06
N VAL A 380 -11.00 -28.00 25.80
CA VAL A 380 -11.99 -29.06 25.49
C VAL A 380 -11.39 -30.28 24.78
N ALA A 381 -10.66 -30.09 23.68
CA ALA A 381 -10.01 -31.19 22.97
C ALA A 381 -8.95 -31.87 23.85
N GLU A 382 -8.19 -31.07 24.60
CA GLU A 382 -7.17 -31.54 25.54
C GLU A 382 -7.73 -32.38 26.67
N ARG A 383 -8.89 -32.03 27.24
CA ARG A 383 -9.50 -32.85 28.31
C ARG A 383 -9.82 -34.26 27.82
N SER A 384 -10.17 -34.40 26.54
CA SER A 384 -10.52 -35.70 25.96
C SER A 384 -9.31 -36.54 25.55
N SER A 385 -8.27 -35.92 24.99
CA SER A 385 -7.00 -36.59 24.68
C SER A 385 -6.23 -36.94 25.95
N TRP A 386 -6.27 -36.07 26.97
CA TRP A 386 -5.62 -36.28 28.27
C TRP A 386 -6.20 -37.49 29.02
N ARG A 387 -7.53 -37.59 29.12
CA ARG A 387 -8.19 -38.77 29.72
C ARG A 387 -7.79 -40.07 29.03
N GLN A 388 -7.58 -40.04 27.71
CA GLN A 388 -7.12 -41.21 26.97
C GLN A 388 -5.66 -41.53 27.31
N ALA A 389 -4.79 -40.51 27.35
CA ALA A 389 -3.40 -40.67 27.74
C ALA A 389 -3.25 -41.22 29.17
N GLU A 390 -4.13 -40.84 30.11
CA GLU A 390 -4.16 -41.41 31.47
C GLU A 390 -4.51 -42.91 31.47
N ALA A 391 -5.35 -43.36 30.54
CA ALA A 391 -5.80 -44.74 30.46
C ALA A 391 -4.77 -45.67 29.78
N VAL A 392 -4.16 -45.23 28.68
CA VAL A 392 -3.33 -46.09 27.82
C VAL A 392 -1.97 -45.49 27.44
N GLY A 393 -1.56 -44.40 28.09
CA GLY A 393 -0.27 -43.72 27.90
C GLY A 393 -0.24 -42.71 26.76
N TYR A 394 -1.14 -42.80 25.78
CA TYR A 394 -1.25 -41.84 24.68
C TYR A 394 -2.70 -41.61 24.24
N GLY A 395 -2.99 -40.39 23.80
CA GLY A 395 -4.23 -40.07 23.11
C GLY A 395 -4.08 -38.87 22.21
N ASN A 396 -4.84 -38.85 21.12
CA ASN A 396 -5.02 -37.66 20.31
C ASN A 396 -6.48 -37.41 19.97
N ALA A 397 -6.77 -36.14 19.67
CA ALA A 397 -7.97 -35.70 18.98
C ALA A 397 -7.55 -35.03 17.67
N PHE A 398 -8.40 -35.08 16.65
CA PHE A 398 -8.08 -34.51 15.35
C PHE A 398 -9.30 -33.89 14.66
N GLU A 399 -9.01 -32.94 13.77
CA GLU A 399 -9.93 -32.44 12.73
C GLU A 399 -9.42 -32.88 11.35
N ALA A 400 -10.33 -33.30 10.49
CA ALA A 400 -10.03 -33.79 9.16
C ALA A 400 -11.07 -33.32 8.13
N VAL A 401 -10.71 -33.41 6.86
CA VAL A 401 -11.65 -33.27 5.74
C VAL A 401 -11.62 -34.54 4.89
N ASP A 402 -12.64 -34.74 4.07
CA ASP A 402 -12.55 -35.76 3.01
C ASP A 402 -11.31 -35.48 2.16
N ARG A 403 -10.49 -36.49 1.89
CA ARG A 403 -9.29 -36.34 1.05
C ARG A 403 -9.60 -35.75 -0.32
N GLN A 404 -10.79 -36.03 -0.87
CA GLN A 404 -11.22 -35.53 -2.17
C GLN A 404 -11.74 -34.09 -2.13
N GLN A 405 -12.07 -33.56 -0.95
CA GLN A 405 -12.45 -32.16 -0.80
C GLN A 405 -11.17 -31.30 -0.87
N PRO A 406 -11.04 -30.38 -1.84
CA PRO A 406 -9.89 -29.48 -1.90
C PRO A 406 -9.81 -28.64 -0.63
N TRP A 407 -8.65 -28.65 0.02
CA TRP A 407 -8.38 -27.85 1.20
C TRP A 407 -7.51 -26.65 0.82
N ARG A 408 -7.85 -25.48 1.36
CA ARG A 408 -7.09 -24.23 1.22
C ARG A 408 -6.91 -23.61 2.60
N PRO A 409 -5.75 -23.00 2.88
CA PRO A 409 -5.57 -22.24 4.11
C PRO A 409 -6.52 -21.04 4.16
N VAL A 410 -6.93 -20.67 5.37
CA VAL A 410 -7.73 -19.48 5.64
C VAL A 410 -7.11 -18.74 6.81
N LEU A 411 -6.83 -17.47 6.61
CA LEU A 411 -6.37 -16.56 7.65
C LEU A 411 -7.52 -15.66 8.06
N ALA A 412 -7.98 -15.80 9.29
CA ALA A 412 -8.94 -14.87 9.87
C ALA A 412 -8.18 -13.87 10.75
N ASP A 413 -8.39 -12.57 10.53
CA ASP A 413 -7.96 -11.50 11.44
C ASP A 413 -8.96 -11.22 12.55
N GLY A 414 -10.04 -12.02 12.64
CA GLY A 414 -11.12 -11.85 13.61
C GLY A 414 -12.09 -10.72 13.27
N THR A 415 -11.89 -9.97 12.18
CA THR A 415 -12.82 -8.92 11.72
C THR A 415 -13.93 -9.49 10.84
N GLY A 416 -13.67 -10.64 10.19
CA GLY A 416 -14.59 -11.26 9.24
C GLY A 416 -14.70 -10.51 7.90
N ALA A 417 -13.87 -9.48 7.68
CA ALA A 417 -13.93 -8.64 6.49
C ALA A 417 -13.34 -9.31 5.25
N ARG A 418 -12.30 -10.15 5.39
CA ARG A 418 -11.66 -10.87 4.28
C ARG A 418 -11.23 -12.28 4.71
N LEU A 419 -11.32 -13.25 3.79
CA LEU A 419 -10.89 -14.63 4.03
C LEU A 419 -9.35 -14.76 4.15
N ASN A 420 -8.60 -13.80 3.61
CA ASN A 420 -7.16 -13.65 3.73
C ASN A 420 -6.83 -12.15 3.78
N PRO A 421 -6.83 -11.53 4.97
CA PRO A 421 -6.69 -10.09 5.12
C PRO A 421 -5.29 -9.62 4.71
N ARG A 422 -5.24 -8.48 4.00
CA ARG A 422 -4.00 -7.78 3.66
C ARG A 422 -3.64 -6.79 4.77
N PRO A 423 -2.35 -6.46 4.97
CA PRO A 423 -1.95 -5.42 5.89
C PRO A 423 -2.62 -4.11 5.50
N THR A 424 -3.35 -3.52 6.43
CA THR A 424 -3.92 -2.20 6.24
C THR A 424 -2.88 -1.14 6.56
N ALA A 425 -2.70 -0.20 5.64
CA ALA A 425 -1.98 1.02 5.93
C ALA A 425 -2.79 1.79 7.00
N PRO A 426 -2.20 2.11 8.17
CA PRO A 426 -2.94 2.75 9.27
C PRO A 426 -3.34 4.20 8.94
N GLY A 427 -2.80 4.78 7.87
CA GLY A 427 -3.09 6.12 7.38
C GLY A 427 -2.17 6.46 6.21
N ASP A 428 -2.29 7.71 5.76
CA ASP A 428 -1.44 8.24 4.69
C ASP A 428 0.02 8.34 5.14
N GLN A 429 0.95 8.18 4.20
CA GLN A 429 2.38 8.27 4.44
C GLN A 429 3.01 9.29 3.50
N THR A 430 4.11 9.92 3.90
CA THR A 430 4.91 10.70 2.96
C THR A 430 5.99 9.85 2.30
N ALA A 431 6.36 10.21 1.08
CA ALA A 431 7.39 9.54 0.30
C ALA A 431 8.13 10.58 -0.56
N VAL A 432 9.33 10.24 -1.02
CA VAL A 432 10.14 11.12 -1.88
C VAL A 432 10.04 10.62 -3.32
N VAL A 433 9.81 11.52 -4.27
CA VAL A 433 9.75 11.18 -5.70
C VAL A 433 11.15 10.83 -6.21
N VAL A 434 11.26 9.73 -6.98
CA VAL A 434 12.54 9.17 -7.44
C VAL A 434 12.60 9.03 -8.96
N GLY A 435 13.80 9.25 -9.50
CA GLY A 435 14.12 9.14 -10.93
C GLY A 435 14.88 7.85 -11.24
N VAL A 436 15.05 7.51 -12.53
CA VAL A 436 15.97 6.43 -12.91
C VAL A 436 17.40 6.87 -12.58
N ASN A 437 18.09 6.10 -11.75
CA ASN A 437 19.54 6.20 -11.61
C ASN A 437 20.18 5.60 -12.88
N GLU A 438 20.22 6.34 -13.98
CA GLU A 438 21.06 5.96 -15.10
C GLU A 438 22.52 6.05 -14.64
N GLN A 439 23.15 4.89 -14.50
CA GLN A 439 24.58 4.80 -14.22
C GLN A 439 25.36 5.55 -15.31
N GLY A 440 25.80 6.77 -15.03
CA GLY A 440 26.77 7.50 -15.86
C GLY A 440 26.37 8.87 -16.39
N SER A 441 25.14 9.35 -16.21
CA SER A 441 24.79 10.75 -16.48
C SER A 441 24.60 11.48 -15.15
N GLY A 442 25.53 12.37 -14.79
CA GLY A 442 25.45 13.22 -13.59
C GLY A 442 24.29 14.25 -13.60
N GLN A 443 23.25 14.00 -14.39
CA GLN A 443 22.01 14.77 -14.46
C GLN A 443 20.85 13.78 -14.32
N GLY A 444 20.43 13.50 -13.08
CA GLY A 444 19.18 12.78 -12.85
C GLY A 444 18.03 13.52 -13.54
N ASN A 445 17.18 12.80 -14.27
CA ASN A 445 15.99 13.37 -14.91
C ASN A 445 15.14 14.10 -13.86
N GLU A 446 14.99 15.42 -13.99
CA GLU A 446 14.23 16.25 -13.04
C GLU A 446 12.75 15.84 -12.95
N VAL A 447 12.23 15.24 -14.03
CA VAL A 447 10.89 14.66 -14.11
C VAL A 447 11.01 13.20 -14.55
N HIS A 448 10.36 12.31 -13.82
CA HIS A 448 10.28 10.89 -14.17
C HIS A 448 8.82 10.42 -14.06
N ALA A 449 8.13 10.44 -15.20
CA ALA A 449 6.72 10.07 -15.30
C ALA A 449 6.44 9.23 -16.55
N ASP A 450 5.39 8.41 -16.51
CA ASP A 450 4.93 7.61 -17.66
C ASP A 450 3.82 8.29 -18.46
N ALA A 451 3.30 7.60 -19.50
CA ALA A 451 2.24 8.12 -20.38
C ALA A 451 0.91 8.42 -19.66
N LEU A 452 0.70 7.89 -18.45
CA LEU A 452 -0.47 8.15 -17.62
C LEU A 452 -0.21 9.26 -16.57
N GLY A 453 0.97 9.88 -16.58
CA GLY A 453 1.38 10.86 -15.57
C GLY A 453 1.62 10.23 -14.20
N ARG A 454 1.94 8.93 -14.15
CA ARG A 454 2.32 8.24 -12.91
C ARG A 454 3.78 8.51 -12.60
N ILE A 455 4.13 8.50 -11.32
CA ILE A 455 5.50 8.70 -10.83
C ILE A 455 5.97 7.52 -9.98
N ARG A 456 7.25 7.45 -9.70
CA ARG A 456 7.83 6.53 -8.72
C ARG A 456 8.24 7.29 -7.46
N VAL A 457 8.15 6.62 -6.32
CA VAL A 457 8.52 7.17 -5.01
C VAL A 457 9.36 6.18 -4.22
N ALA A 458 10.12 6.68 -3.25
CA ALA A 458 10.75 5.90 -2.20
C ALA A 458 10.09 6.25 -0.86
N PHE A 459 9.53 5.24 -0.19
CA PHE A 459 9.01 5.41 1.17
C PHE A 459 10.16 5.44 2.19
N HIS A 460 9.95 6.13 3.31
CA HIS A 460 10.99 6.29 4.34
C HIS A 460 11.48 4.99 4.99
N PHE A 461 10.68 3.92 4.93
CA PHE A 461 11.07 2.60 5.44
C PHE A 461 11.94 1.80 4.46
N GLN A 462 12.09 2.27 3.21
CA GLN A 462 12.99 1.68 2.22
C GLN A 462 14.40 2.28 2.42
N GLN A 463 15.12 1.84 3.45
CA GLN A 463 16.38 2.46 3.88
C GLN A 463 17.64 1.98 3.10
N ASP A 464 17.53 0.93 2.29
CA ASP A 464 18.64 0.45 1.47
C ASP A 464 18.68 1.16 0.11
N ALA A 465 19.83 1.75 -0.25
CA ALA A 465 20.05 2.37 -1.56
C ALA A 465 19.95 1.37 -2.75
N ALA A 466 20.00 0.07 -2.47
CA ALA A 466 19.79 -1.01 -3.43
C ALA A 466 18.32 -1.50 -3.46
N ALA A 467 17.46 -1.02 -2.58
CA ALA A 467 16.05 -1.38 -2.58
C ALA A 467 15.36 -0.78 -3.82
N PRO A 468 14.52 -1.55 -4.53
CA PRO A 468 13.80 -1.01 -5.67
C PRO A 468 12.85 0.11 -5.20
N ASP A 469 12.94 1.28 -5.84
CA ASP A 469 11.92 2.34 -5.84
C ASP A 469 10.53 1.77 -6.07
N SER A 470 9.44 2.44 -5.65
CA SER A 470 8.06 1.96 -5.81
C SER A 470 7.65 1.58 -7.25
N THR A 471 6.50 0.91 -7.37
CA THR A 471 5.79 0.81 -8.65
C THR A 471 5.34 2.20 -9.15
N TRP A 472 4.70 2.24 -10.32
CA TRP A 472 4.12 3.47 -10.86
C TRP A 472 2.84 3.88 -10.12
N LEU A 473 2.91 4.98 -9.35
CA LEU A 473 1.80 5.54 -8.58
C LEU A 473 1.07 6.60 -9.40
N ARG A 474 -0.28 6.51 -9.42
CA ARG A 474 -1.12 7.59 -9.96
C ARG A 474 -1.01 8.84 -9.09
N VAL A 475 -1.08 10.00 -9.72
CA VAL A 475 -1.07 11.31 -9.06
C VAL A 475 -2.44 11.94 -9.19
N ALA A 476 -3.09 12.22 -8.06
CA ALA A 476 -4.35 12.94 -8.01
C ALA A 476 -4.18 14.34 -8.62
N GLN A 477 -5.08 14.72 -9.52
CA GLN A 477 -5.10 16.02 -10.17
C GLN A 477 -6.31 16.83 -9.69
N ARG A 478 -6.21 18.16 -9.67
CA ARG A 478 -7.33 19.04 -9.28
C ARG A 478 -8.51 18.94 -10.24
N TYR A 479 -8.24 18.74 -11.53
CA TYR A 479 -9.23 18.54 -12.57
C TYR A 479 -8.69 17.55 -13.62
N ALA A 480 -9.44 16.49 -13.90
CA ALA A 480 -9.10 15.51 -14.93
C ALA A 480 -10.39 15.00 -15.60
N GLY A 481 -10.43 15.06 -16.93
CA GLY A 481 -11.53 14.57 -17.75
C GLY A 481 -11.08 14.18 -19.16
N PRO A 482 -11.97 13.61 -19.99
CA PRO A 482 -11.62 13.21 -21.36
C PRO A 482 -11.19 14.43 -22.20
N GLY A 483 -9.90 14.51 -22.55
CA GLY A 483 -9.33 15.58 -23.37
C GLY A 483 -9.15 16.94 -22.66
N VAL A 484 -9.37 17.01 -21.34
CA VAL A 484 -9.32 18.25 -20.56
C VAL A 484 -8.75 17.99 -19.16
N GLY A 485 -8.10 18.99 -18.55
CA GLY A 485 -7.63 18.85 -17.17
C GLY A 485 -6.56 19.85 -16.77
N SER A 486 -6.11 19.72 -15.53
CA SER A 486 -4.92 20.36 -14.97
C SER A 486 -3.90 19.28 -14.64
N GLN A 487 -2.62 19.48 -14.98
CA GLN A 487 -1.57 18.52 -14.67
C GLN A 487 -0.44 19.18 -13.87
N PHE A 488 -0.24 18.71 -12.64
CA PHE A 488 0.88 19.06 -11.78
C PHE A 488 1.59 17.77 -11.38
N LEU A 489 2.67 17.44 -12.10
CA LEU A 489 3.48 16.26 -11.80
C LEU A 489 4.57 16.60 -10.79
N PRO A 490 4.62 15.90 -9.65
CA PRO A 490 5.74 16.02 -8.72
C PRO A 490 7.08 15.66 -9.40
N ARG A 491 8.10 16.46 -9.12
CA ARG A 491 9.47 16.30 -9.63
C ARG A 491 10.31 15.43 -8.71
N VAL A 492 11.39 14.86 -9.25
CA VAL A 492 12.33 14.06 -8.46
C VAL A 492 12.87 14.88 -7.28
N GLY A 493 12.91 14.26 -6.11
CA GLY A 493 13.28 14.88 -4.84
C GLY A 493 12.13 15.57 -4.10
N GLN A 494 10.96 15.76 -4.72
CA GLN A 494 9.78 16.30 -4.03
C GLN A 494 9.20 15.32 -3.03
N GLU A 495 8.73 15.85 -1.89
CA GLU A 495 7.98 15.06 -0.92
C GLU A 495 6.49 15.07 -1.31
N VAL A 496 5.90 13.88 -1.30
CA VAL A 496 4.50 13.67 -1.66
C VAL A 496 3.76 12.94 -0.57
N LEU A 497 2.47 13.25 -0.41
CA LEU A 497 1.54 12.52 0.42
C LEU A 497 0.97 11.35 -0.39
N VAL A 498 1.05 10.15 0.16
CA VAL A 498 0.62 8.90 -0.46
C VAL A 498 -0.49 8.28 0.38
N GLY A 499 -1.67 8.13 -0.22
CA GLY A 499 -2.78 7.38 0.33
C GLY A 499 -2.82 5.95 -0.23
N PHE A 500 -3.65 5.10 0.36
CA PHE A 500 -3.76 3.69 0.02
C PHE A 500 -5.22 3.34 -0.26
N LEU A 501 -5.54 2.90 -1.48
CA LEU A 501 -6.92 2.58 -1.88
C LEU A 501 -7.44 1.40 -1.03
N GLU A 502 -8.61 1.56 -0.40
CA GLU A 502 -9.17 0.59 0.57
C GLU A 502 -8.23 0.26 1.73
N GLY A 503 -7.25 1.13 2.02
CA GLY A 503 -6.20 0.89 3.01
C GLY A 503 -5.20 -0.21 2.60
N ASP A 504 -5.24 -0.74 1.37
CA ASP A 504 -4.33 -1.79 0.92
C ASP A 504 -2.93 -1.23 0.68
N ILE A 505 -1.94 -1.69 1.46
CA ILE A 505 -0.54 -1.24 1.36
C ILE A 505 0.06 -1.46 -0.04
N ASP A 506 -0.48 -2.42 -0.81
CA ASP A 506 -0.06 -2.72 -2.17
C ASP A 506 -0.72 -1.81 -3.22
N ARG A 507 -1.57 -0.86 -2.80
CA ARG A 507 -2.33 0.04 -3.69
C ARG A 507 -2.12 1.53 -3.36
N PRO A 508 -0.87 2.03 -3.42
CA PRO A 508 -0.59 3.44 -3.17
C PRO A 508 -1.05 4.38 -4.30
N VAL A 509 -1.46 5.59 -3.93
CA VAL A 509 -1.80 6.70 -4.82
C VAL A 509 -1.28 8.01 -4.24
N VAL A 510 -0.66 8.85 -5.06
CA VAL A 510 -0.19 10.18 -4.63
C VAL A 510 -1.38 11.13 -4.58
N LEU A 511 -1.61 11.73 -3.40
CA LEU A 511 -2.71 12.68 -3.16
C LEU A 511 -2.29 14.12 -3.44
N GLY A 512 -1.00 14.44 -3.28
CA GLY A 512 -0.46 15.77 -3.51
C GLY A 512 1.01 15.88 -3.09
N ALA A 513 1.62 17.03 -3.38
CA ALA A 513 2.98 17.36 -2.93
C ALA A 513 2.93 18.17 -1.63
N LEU A 514 3.93 17.99 -0.77
CA LEU A 514 4.07 18.69 0.49
C LEU A 514 5.32 19.57 0.47
N TYR A 515 5.22 20.73 1.10
CA TYR A 515 6.37 21.55 1.45
C TYR A 515 6.96 21.06 2.79
N ASN A 516 8.29 21.07 2.91
CA ASN A 516 9.00 20.51 4.06
C ASN A 516 10.06 21.43 4.69
N GLY A 517 10.07 22.72 4.32
CA GLY A 517 10.76 23.78 5.07
C GLY A 517 12.30 23.76 5.04
N LYS A 518 12.94 22.84 4.32
CA LYS A 518 14.38 22.88 4.06
C LYS A 518 14.68 24.02 3.07
N GLY A 519 15.53 24.98 3.44
CA GLY A 519 15.89 26.12 2.60
C GLY A 519 17.06 26.95 3.16
N GLU A 520 17.50 27.97 2.41
CA GLU A 520 18.65 28.84 2.74
C GLU A 520 18.54 29.59 4.09
N ALA A 521 17.34 29.69 4.66
CA ALA A 521 17.05 30.44 5.87
C ALA A 521 16.13 29.66 6.84
N GLY A 522 16.40 28.35 6.98
CA GLY A 522 15.68 27.44 7.87
C GLY A 522 16.55 26.89 8.99
N THR A 523 15.94 26.19 9.95
CA THR A 523 16.69 25.42 10.95
C THR A 523 17.53 24.34 10.25
N PRO A 524 18.87 24.34 10.39
CA PRO A 524 19.70 23.30 9.78
C PRO A 524 19.34 21.93 10.35
N ALA A 525 19.53 20.87 9.55
CA ALA A 525 19.30 19.51 10.03
C ALA A 525 20.24 19.22 11.20
N THR A 526 19.68 19.02 12.40
CA THR A 526 20.46 18.61 13.57
C THR A 526 20.50 17.10 13.66
N PRO A 527 21.69 16.46 13.60
CA PRO A 527 21.81 15.06 13.97
C PRO A 527 21.39 14.90 15.44
N GLY A 528 20.39 14.06 15.72
CA GLY A 528 20.06 13.67 17.09
C GLY A 528 19.21 14.65 17.91
N GLY A 529 18.35 15.46 17.29
CA GLY A 529 17.33 16.22 18.01
C GLY A 529 17.85 17.42 18.82
N GLN A 530 19.04 17.93 18.50
CA GLN A 530 19.50 19.21 19.02
C GLN A 530 18.65 20.35 18.43
N LEU A 531 18.39 21.41 19.21
CA LEU A 531 17.75 22.61 18.68
C LEU A 531 18.81 23.45 17.98
N ALA A 532 18.62 23.75 16.70
CA ALA A 532 19.36 24.79 16.01
C ALA A 532 18.46 26.00 15.77
N GLU A 533 18.99 27.20 16.00
CA GLU A 533 18.28 28.43 15.70
C GLU A 533 18.23 28.66 14.18
N ALA A 534 17.12 29.20 13.68
CA ALA A 534 16.98 29.52 12.26
C ALA A 534 17.86 30.74 11.91
N ASP A 535 18.73 30.59 10.91
CA ASP A 535 19.46 31.73 10.35
C ASP A 535 18.56 32.52 9.41
N THR A 536 18.05 33.66 9.87
CA THR A 536 17.15 34.54 9.11
C THR A 536 17.88 35.69 8.41
N GLN A 537 19.22 35.75 8.49
CA GLN A 537 20.00 36.84 7.89
C GLN A 537 19.83 36.94 6.38
N ALA A 538 19.56 35.82 5.72
CA ALA A 538 19.30 35.81 4.29
C ALA A 538 18.03 36.59 3.94
N TYR A 539 16.96 36.56 4.76
CA TYR A 539 15.72 37.31 4.53
C TYR A 539 15.89 38.84 4.58
N ALA A 540 16.86 39.32 5.37
CA ALA A 540 17.14 40.75 5.50
C ALA A 540 17.82 41.36 4.26
N GLN A 541 18.25 40.53 3.28
CA GLN A 541 18.97 41.01 2.09
C GLN A 541 18.06 41.35 0.90
N ALA A 542 16.74 41.14 1.02
CA ALA A 542 15.78 41.39 -0.05
C ALA A 542 15.65 42.87 -0.33
N ARG A 543 15.56 43.21 -1.62
CA ARG A 543 15.29 44.57 -2.11
C ARG A 543 14.66 44.50 -3.50
N ASP A 544 14.17 45.63 -4.00
CA ASP A 544 13.36 45.72 -5.23
C ASP A 544 13.91 45.00 -6.49
N GLY A 545 15.23 44.86 -6.61
CA GLY A 545 15.89 44.17 -7.72
C GLY A 545 16.71 42.94 -7.32
N ARG A 546 16.65 42.50 -6.06
CA ARG A 546 17.44 41.36 -5.57
C ARG A 546 16.56 40.43 -4.76
N ALA A 547 16.39 39.23 -5.29
CA ALA A 547 15.91 38.08 -4.53
C ALA A 547 16.88 37.77 -3.37
N CYS A 548 16.34 37.40 -2.22
CA CYS A 548 17.14 36.83 -1.14
C CYS A 548 16.41 35.66 -0.51
N ALA A 549 17.17 34.71 0.04
CA ALA A 549 16.63 33.48 0.61
C ALA A 549 15.62 32.84 -0.36
N GLN A 550 16.09 32.51 -1.56
CA GLN A 550 15.37 31.51 -2.34
C GLN A 550 15.49 30.27 -1.49
N ALA A 551 14.44 29.87 -0.79
CA ALA A 551 14.48 28.82 0.22
C ALA A 551 14.78 27.42 -0.37
N ASN A 552 15.62 27.30 -1.39
CA ASN A 552 15.80 26.11 -2.21
C ASN A 552 17.06 26.18 -3.11
N LEU A 553 18.27 26.20 -2.55
CA LEU A 553 19.48 25.85 -3.32
C LEU A 553 20.17 24.56 -2.85
N SER A 554 19.61 23.82 -1.87
CA SER A 554 20.19 22.53 -1.44
C SER A 554 19.17 21.55 -0.83
N GLY A 555 18.17 21.13 -1.63
CA GLY A 555 17.43 19.89 -1.38
C GLY A 555 16.20 20.00 -0.47
N GLY A 556 15.47 21.12 -0.54
CA GLY A 556 14.27 21.35 0.25
C GLY A 556 13.15 22.06 -0.51
N HIS A 557 11.89 21.76 -0.16
CA HIS A 557 10.72 22.31 -0.85
C HIS A 557 9.98 23.25 0.10
N ALA A 558 10.24 24.56 -0.02
CA ALA A 558 9.43 25.59 0.64
C ALA A 558 8.41 26.20 -0.36
N PRO A 559 7.29 26.77 0.13
CA PRO A 559 6.38 27.50 -0.73
C PRO A 559 7.09 28.66 -1.44
N ALA A 560 6.79 28.88 -2.72
CA ALA A 560 7.30 30.05 -3.44
C ALA A 560 6.88 31.37 -2.77
N TRP A 561 5.73 31.36 -2.09
CA TRP A 561 5.24 32.45 -1.26
C TRP A 561 5.03 31.92 0.15
N HIS A 562 5.93 32.27 1.06
CA HIS A 562 5.83 31.90 2.48
C HIS A 562 5.78 33.17 3.32
N GLY A 563 4.94 33.20 4.36
CA GLY A 563 4.94 34.33 5.28
C GLY A 563 6.06 34.19 6.30
N ALA A 564 7.07 35.06 6.23
CA ALA A 564 8.05 35.21 7.31
C ALA A 564 7.59 36.27 8.35
N GLY A 565 6.39 36.84 8.19
CA GLY A 565 5.86 37.97 8.96
C GLY A 565 5.74 39.25 8.10
N GLY A 566 4.80 40.15 8.40
CA GLY A 566 4.56 41.35 7.57
C GLY A 566 5.59 42.48 7.68
N GLY A 567 6.64 42.32 8.49
CA GLY A 567 7.61 43.37 8.81
C GLY A 567 8.67 43.59 7.73
N GLU A 568 9.42 44.69 7.86
CA GLU A 568 10.50 45.05 6.92
C GLU A 568 11.63 44.02 6.89
N ALA A 569 11.88 43.33 8.01
CA ALA A 569 12.85 42.24 8.11
C ALA A 569 12.35 40.90 7.53
N ALA A 570 11.09 40.83 7.06
CA ALA A 570 10.37 39.60 6.76
C ALA A 570 9.64 39.65 5.42
N HIS A 571 10.31 40.22 4.42
CA HIS A 571 9.83 40.31 3.05
C HIS A 571 8.57 41.16 2.79
N ARG A 572 8.01 41.82 3.82
CA ARG A 572 6.76 42.60 3.72
C ARG A 572 5.58 41.78 3.17
N ASN A 573 5.62 40.45 3.32
CA ASN A 573 4.60 39.51 2.86
C ASN A 573 3.98 38.77 4.06
N ALA A 574 2.89 39.32 4.60
CA ALA A 574 2.10 38.71 5.67
C ALA A 574 1.18 37.59 5.15
N THR A 575 1.71 36.65 4.36
CA THR A 575 0.94 35.57 3.69
C THR A 575 -0.15 36.05 2.72
N ALA A 576 -0.03 37.29 2.23
CA ALA A 576 -1.01 37.88 1.32
C ALA A 576 -0.83 37.43 -0.15
N LEU A 577 0.32 36.83 -0.47
CA LEU A 577 0.60 36.32 -1.80
C LEU A 577 0.18 34.84 -1.94
N TRP A 578 -0.51 34.51 -3.04
CA TRP A 578 -0.74 33.14 -3.47
C TRP A 578 -0.69 33.02 -4.99
N GLY A 579 -0.44 31.82 -5.53
CA GLY A 579 -0.40 31.64 -6.97
C GLY A 579 0.16 30.30 -7.44
N VAL A 580 0.64 30.30 -8.68
CA VAL A 580 1.32 29.17 -9.32
C VAL A 580 2.64 29.66 -9.90
N GLN A 581 3.74 28.99 -9.55
CA GLN A 581 5.06 29.23 -10.11
C GLN A 581 5.62 27.91 -10.61
N SER A 582 6.01 27.85 -11.88
CA SER A 582 6.69 26.70 -12.46
C SER A 582 8.20 26.77 -12.20
N LYS A 583 8.95 25.81 -12.74
CA LYS A 583 10.40 25.89 -12.86
C LYS A 583 10.77 25.39 -14.26
N GLU A 584 11.71 26.04 -14.92
CA GLU A 584 12.30 25.60 -16.18
C GLU A 584 12.90 24.20 -16.03
N TRP A 585 12.92 23.41 -17.10
CA TRP A 585 13.57 22.10 -17.08
C TRP A 585 15.07 22.24 -17.29
N GLY A 586 15.87 21.70 -16.37
CA GLY A 586 17.33 21.79 -16.43
C GLY A 586 17.91 23.21 -16.26
N GLY A 587 17.04 24.21 -16.09
CA GLY A 587 17.39 25.62 -15.91
C GLY A 587 16.92 26.20 -14.59
N SER A 588 17.01 27.52 -14.47
CA SER A 588 16.62 28.28 -13.26
C SER A 588 15.45 29.24 -13.51
N GLY A 589 14.97 29.34 -14.75
CA GLY A 589 13.81 30.18 -15.08
C GLY A 589 12.49 29.66 -14.53
N HIS A 590 11.44 30.47 -14.63
CA HIS A 590 10.07 30.09 -14.26
C HIS A 590 9.00 30.94 -14.95
N ASN A 591 7.78 30.39 -15.02
CA ASN A 591 6.56 31.13 -15.31
C ASN A 591 5.79 31.30 -13.99
N ARG A 592 5.11 32.43 -13.81
CA ARG A 592 4.40 32.76 -12.57
C ARG A 592 3.08 33.43 -12.85
N LEU A 593 2.04 32.99 -12.16
CA LEU A 593 0.81 33.74 -11.90
C LEU A 593 0.73 33.97 -10.40
N VAL A 594 0.65 35.22 -9.96
CA VAL A 594 0.58 35.58 -8.53
C VAL A 594 -0.56 36.58 -8.29
N PHE A 595 -1.27 36.35 -7.21
CA PHE A 595 -2.29 37.20 -6.62
C PHE A 595 -1.74 37.77 -5.32
N ASP A 596 -1.95 39.06 -5.11
CA ASP A 596 -1.63 39.77 -3.87
C ASP A 596 -2.95 40.28 -3.29
N ASP A 597 -3.37 39.68 -2.18
CA ASP A 597 -4.59 40.01 -1.46
C ASP A 597 -4.32 40.96 -0.29
N SER A 598 -3.20 41.70 -0.32
CA SER A 598 -2.91 42.71 0.69
C SER A 598 -4.00 43.79 0.70
N ASP A 599 -4.39 44.20 1.91
CA ASP A 599 -5.47 45.17 2.12
C ASP A 599 -5.28 46.44 1.28
N GLN A 600 -6.28 46.76 0.46
CA GLN A 600 -6.29 47.92 -0.45
C GLN A 600 -5.12 47.96 -1.47
N GLN A 601 -4.42 46.85 -1.65
CA GLN A 601 -3.27 46.71 -2.53
C GLN A 601 -3.43 45.50 -3.47
N LEU A 602 -4.67 45.22 -3.88
CA LEU A 602 -4.98 44.08 -4.74
C LEU A 602 -4.17 44.14 -6.03
N ARG A 603 -3.49 43.05 -6.35
CA ARG A 603 -2.68 42.94 -7.55
C ARG A 603 -2.72 41.53 -8.12
N VAL A 604 -2.70 41.46 -9.46
CA VAL A 604 -2.49 40.21 -10.20
C VAL A 604 -1.30 40.40 -11.13
N GLN A 605 -0.39 39.44 -11.17
CA GLN A 605 0.73 39.44 -12.11
C GLN A 605 0.88 38.09 -12.81
N LEU A 606 1.00 38.14 -14.14
CA LEU A 606 1.44 37.05 -15.00
C LEU A 606 2.84 37.38 -15.52
N ALA A 607 3.84 36.54 -15.26
CA ALA A 607 5.23 36.82 -15.60
C ALA A 607 5.99 35.56 -16.04
N THR A 608 7.05 35.78 -16.81
CA THR A 608 8.08 34.77 -17.13
C THR A 608 9.46 35.38 -16.93
N THR A 609 10.40 34.58 -16.43
CA THR A 609 11.81 35.00 -16.34
C THR A 609 12.41 35.25 -17.73
N GLN A 610 11.85 34.65 -18.77
CA GLN A 610 12.30 34.86 -20.15
C GLN A 610 12.14 36.34 -20.54
N ALA A 611 13.27 37.01 -20.71
CA ALA A 611 13.36 38.46 -20.97
C ALA A 611 12.59 39.33 -19.95
N ALA A 612 12.48 38.87 -18.69
CA ALA A 612 11.75 39.56 -17.62
C ALA A 612 10.35 40.06 -18.03
N THR A 613 9.63 39.26 -18.82
CA THR A 613 8.37 39.67 -19.44
C THR A 613 7.20 39.50 -18.48
N GLN A 614 6.39 40.55 -18.29
CA GLN A 614 5.27 40.54 -17.34
C GLN A 614 4.08 41.42 -17.75
N LEU A 615 2.89 40.97 -17.37
CA LEU A 615 1.65 41.75 -17.25
C LEU A 615 1.30 41.89 -15.77
N SER A 616 1.19 43.11 -15.28
CA SER A 616 0.79 43.40 -13.89
C SER A 616 -0.45 44.29 -13.87
N LEU A 617 -1.41 43.99 -13.00
CA LEU A 617 -2.69 44.68 -12.84
C LEU A 617 -2.92 45.07 -11.38
N GLY A 618 -3.54 46.23 -11.14
CA GLY A 618 -3.89 46.72 -9.81
C GLY A 618 -2.79 47.58 -9.18
N HIS A 619 -2.42 47.27 -7.94
CA HIS A 619 -1.42 48.01 -7.16
C HIS A 619 0.01 47.57 -7.55
N LEU A 620 0.70 48.35 -8.38
CA LEU A 620 1.98 47.97 -8.96
C LEU A 620 3.12 48.15 -7.95
N ILE A 621 3.88 47.09 -7.70
CA ILE A 621 5.05 47.08 -6.82
C ILE A 621 6.25 46.42 -7.50
N HIS A 622 7.45 46.69 -6.99
CA HIS A 622 8.58 45.80 -7.24
C HIS A 622 8.34 44.45 -6.53
N GLN A 623 8.61 43.35 -7.22
CA GLN A 623 8.55 42.01 -6.61
C GLN A 623 9.77 41.20 -7.04
N ALA A 624 10.56 40.78 -6.04
CA ALA A 624 11.65 39.83 -6.20
C ALA A 624 11.31 38.58 -5.38
N ASP A 625 10.94 37.49 -6.05
CA ASP A 625 10.41 36.28 -5.43
C ASP A 625 9.28 36.55 -4.42
N ASN A 626 9.55 36.31 -3.14
CA ASN A 626 8.62 36.44 -2.03
C ASN A 626 8.60 37.86 -1.44
N TYR A 627 9.52 38.75 -1.85
CA TYR A 627 9.64 40.12 -1.37
C TYR A 627 8.61 41.05 -2.02
N ARG A 628 7.81 41.74 -1.19
CA ARG A 628 6.94 42.85 -1.59
C ARG A 628 7.71 44.17 -1.46
N GLY A 629 8.16 44.68 -2.61
CA GLY A 629 9.02 45.86 -2.70
C GLY A 629 8.28 47.19 -2.79
N SER A 630 8.98 48.20 -3.27
CA SER A 630 8.48 49.56 -3.35
C SER A 630 7.32 49.71 -4.34
N PHE A 631 6.40 50.62 -4.01
CA PHE A 631 5.31 51.03 -4.87
C PHE A 631 5.82 51.68 -6.17
N ARG A 632 5.20 51.33 -7.29
CA ARG A 632 5.54 51.79 -8.65
C ARG A 632 4.40 52.54 -9.33
N GLY A 633 3.16 52.38 -8.87
CA GLY A 633 1.98 53.02 -9.46
C GLY A 633 0.71 52.17 -9.32
N GLU A 634 -0.37 52.62 -9.93
CA GLU A 634 -1.65 51.89 -9.99
C GLU A 634 -2.11 51.76 -11.45
N GLY A 635 -2.81 50.67 -11.76
CA GLY A 635 -3.39 50.43 -13.09
C GLY A 635 -2.88 49.14 -13.71
N PHE A 636 -2.38 49.20 -14.95
CA PHE A 636 -1.79 48.04 -15.63
C PHE A 636 -0.40 48.35 -16.18
N GLU A 637 0.46 47.35 -16.22
CA GLU A 637 1.81 47.42 -16.79
C GLU A 637 2.07 46.21 -17.70
N LEU A 638 2.59 46.49 -18.90
CA LEU A 638 3.27 45.52 -19.76
C LEU A 638 4.76 45.87 -19.80
N ARG A 639 5.64 44.95 -19.37
CA ARG A 639 7.10 45.15 -19.32
C ARG A 639 7.81 43.95 -19.92
N THR A 640 8.87 44.19 -20.70
CA THR A 640 9.78 43.17 -21.25
C THR A 640 11.15 43.82 -21.50
N ASP A 641 12.22 43.07 -21.30
CA ASP A 641 13.59 43.48 -21.64
C ASP A 641 13.94 43.13 -23.10
N ALA A 642 13.01 42.52 -23.83
CA ALA A 642 13.09 42.22 -25.26
C ALA A 642 12.16 43.15 -26.08
N TRP A 643 11.76 42.72 -27.27
CA TRP A 643 10.88 43.48 -28.15
C TRP A 643 9.40 43.34 -27.74
N GLY A 644 8.69 44.47 -27.62
CA GLY A 644 7.24 44.51 -27.44
C GLY A 644 6.51 44.86 -28.75
N ALA A 645 5.39 44.19 -29.03
CA ALA A 645 4.54 44.52 -30.17
C ALA A 645 3.05 44.39 -29.81
N VAL A 646 2.27 45.45 -30.06
CA VAL A 646 0.80 45.43 -30.02
C VAL A 646 0.31 45.44 -31.45
N ARG A 647 -0.41 44.39 -31.87
CA ARG A 647 -0.93 44.25 -33.23
C ARG A 647 -2.44 44.09 -33.19
N ALA A 648 -3.16 44.98 -33.86
CA ALA A 648 -4.60 44.90 -34.01
C ALA A 648 -4.98 45.17 -35.47
N THR A 649 -5.34 44.11 -36.20
CA THR A 649 -5.68 44.18 -37.63
C THR A 649 -6.96 44.97 -37.89
N SER A 650 -7.89 44.93 -36.95
CA SER A 650 -9.18 45.60 -36.98
C SER A 650 -9.19 46.93 -36.21
N GLY A 651 -8.01 47.45 -35.82
CA GLY A 651 -7.83 48.74 -35.14
C GLY A 651 -7.47 48.64 -33.66
N LEU A 652 -6.74 49.64 -33.14
CA LEU A 652 -6.36 49.79 -31.73
C LEU A 652 -6.82 51.15 -31.22
N TRP A 653 -7.59 51.18 -30.14
CA TRP A 653 -8.05 52.41 -29.50
C TRP A 653 -7.28 52.69 -28.21
N LEU A 654 -6.60 53.84 -28.14
CA LEU A 654 -5.88 54.32 -26.96
C LEU A 654 -6.38 55.72 -26.62
N SER A 655 -6.82 55.94 -25.39
CA SER A 655 -7.38 57.21 -24.94
C SER A 655 -7.01 57.47 -23.48
N SER A 656 -6.71 58.72 -23.15
CA SER A 656 -6.53 59.21 -21.77
C SER A 656 -7.78 59.90 -21.20
N TYR A 657 -8.88 59.97 -21.97
CA TYR A 657 -10.14 60.54 -21.49
C TYR A 657 -10.79 59.61 -20.46
N GLY A 658 -10.98 60.12 -19.24
CA GLY A 658 -11.68 59.39 -18.18
C GLY A 658 -13.13 59.10 -18.56
N ARG A 659 -13.59 57.87 -18.30
CA ARG A 659 -14.96 57.42 -18.53
C ARG A 659 -15.47 56.72 -17.27
N THR A 660 -16.69 57.05 -16.85
CA THR A 660 -17.30 56.51 -15.62
C THR A 660 -18.02 55.19 -15.86
N SER A 661 -18.65 55.02 -17.03
CA SER A 661 -19.34 53.79 -17.45
C SER A 661 -19.63 53.84 -18.95
N GLY A 662 -19.62 52.69 -19.63
CA GLY A 662 -20.01 52.58 -21.02
C GLY A 662 -19.26 51.48 -21.78
N PRO A 663 -19.71 51.10 -22.98
CA PRO A 663 -19.07 50.06 -23.78
C PRO A 663 -17.64 50.48 -24.17
N ALA A 664 -16.75 49.49 -24.35
CA ALA A 664 -15.32 49.70 -24.62
C ALA A 664 -15.05 50.62 -25.82
N GLY A 665 -15.95 50.66 -26.81
CA GLY A 665 -15.82 51.49 -28.01
C GLY A 665 -16.42 52.90 -27.93
N GLU A 666 -17.03 53.36 -26.83
CA GLU A 666 -17.65 54.70 -26.84
C GLU A 666 -16.61 55.83 -26.97
N VAL A 667 -16.93 56.75 -27.90
CA VAL A 667 -16.02 57.79 -28.37
C VAL A 667 -16.73 59.13 -28.53
N ALA A 668 -17.73 59.42 -27.69
CA ALA A 668 -18.52 60.65 -27.78
C ALA A 668 -17.65 61.92 -27.77
N GLN A 669 -16.65 62.00 -26.87
CA GLN A 669 -15.72 63.13 -26.81
C GLN A 669 -14.82 63.21 -28.06
N PRO A 670 -14.14 62.13 -28.50
CA PRO A 670 -13.42 62.12 -29.77
C PRO A 670 -14.28 62.50 -30.99
N VAL A 671 -15.51 62.00 -31.08
CA VAL A 671 -16.45 62.33 -32.16
C VAL A 671 -16.79 63.82 -32.16
N ALA A 672 -16.96 64.44 -30.99
CA ALA A 672 -17.16 65.89 -30.89
C ALA A 672 -15.94 66.68 -31.39
N LEU A 673 -14.72 66.24 -31.04
CA LEU A 673 -13.49 66.85 -31.55
C LEU A 673 -13.33 66.66 -33.06
N LEU A 674 -13.66 65.48 -33.60
CA LEU A 674 -13.62 65.21 -35.04
C LEU A 674 -14.59 66.12 -35.81
N LYS A 675 -15.78 66.41 -35.26
CA LYS A 675 -16.72 67.40 -35.83
C LYS A 675 -16.12 68.81 -35.86
N GLN A 676 -15.41 69.22 -34.80
CA GLN A 676 -14.71 70.51 -34.76
C GLN A 676 -13.57 70.57 -35.78
N VAL A 677 -12.76 69.50 -35.88
CA VAL A 677 -11.68 69.38 -36.87
C VAL A 677 -12.22 69.43 -38.30
N GLN A 678 -13.35 68.79 -38.59
CA GLN A 678 -14.00 68.86 -39.89
C GLN A 678 -14.44 70.29 -40.24
N THR A 679 -15.01 71.02 -39.28
CA THR A 679 -15.43 72.43 -39.44
C THR A 679 -14.22 73.35 -39.67
N LEU A 680 -13.15 73.14 -38.91
CA LEU A 680 -11.91 73.88 -39.06
C LEU A 680 -11.25 73.60 -40.41
N GLY A 681 -11.19 72.34 -40.81
CA GLY A 681 -10.68 71.90 -42.12
C GLY A 681 -11.43 72.54 -43.28
N LYS A 682 -12.76 72.64 -43.19
CA LYS A 682 -13.59 73.37 -44.16
C LYS A 682 -13.19 74.83 -44.26
N THR A 683 -13.12 75.51 -43.11
CA THR A 683 -12.82 76.94 -43.03
C THR A 683 -11.45 77.26 -43.63
N PHE A 684 -10.43 76.50 -43.26
CA PHE A 684 -9.09 76.68 -43.82
C PHE A 684 -8.99 76.28 -45.30
N SER A 685 -9.71 75.25 -45.75
CA SER A 685 -9.71 74.88 -47.17
C SER A 685 -10.37 75.95 -48.04
N GLN A 686 -11.44 76.57 -47.55
CA GLN A 686 -12.11 77.70 -48.21
C GLN A 686 -11.21 78.93 -48.26
N ALA A 687 -10.54 79.26 -47.15
CA ALA A 687 -9.59 80.36 -47.11
C ALA A 687 -8.42 80.12 -48.09
N ALA A 688 -7.85 78.91 -48.09
CA ALA A 688 -6.80 78.52 -49.02
C ALA A 688 -7.25 78.66 -50.49
N GLY A 689 -8.46 78.18 -50.81
CA GLY A 689 -9.03 78.35 -52.14
C GLY A 689 -9.25 79.81 -52.54
N THR A 690 -9.70 80.65 -51.61
CA THR A 690 -9.95 82.09 -51.84
C THR A 690 -8.65 82.84 -52.12
N HIS A 691 -7.57 82.49 -51.43
CA HIS A 691 -6.24 83.07 -51.61
C HIS A 691 -5.39 82.35 -52.68
N ALA A 692 -6.01 81.48 -53.50
CA ALA A 692 -5.36 80.72 -54.55
C ALA A 692 -4.15 79.86 -54.09
N THR A 693 -4.20 79.38 -52.84
CA THR A 693 -3.21 78.44 -52.28
C THR A 693 -3.72 77.00 -52.33
N VAL A 694 -2.87 76.03 -51.96
CA VAL A 694 -3.22 74.60 -51.96
C VAL A 694 -4.31 74.32 -50.92
N LYS A 695 -5.45 73.77 -51.38
CA LYS A 695 -6.55 73.35 -50.50
C LYS A 695 -6.18 72.12 -49.67
N LEU A 696 -6.88 71.90 -48.56
CA LEU A 696 -6.60 70.81 -47.64
C LEU A 696 -7.13 69.48 -48.20
N ALA A 697 -6.23 68.61 -48.65
CA ALA A 697 -6.59 67.26 -49.12
C ALA A 697 -7.32 66.42 -48.05
N ALA A 698 -7.07 66.68 -46.76
CA ALA A 698 -7.78 66.03 -45.66
C ALA A 698 -9.28 66.38 -45.62
N HIS A 699 -9.68 67.55 -46.14
CA HIS A 699 -11.06 68.01 -46.22
C HIS A 699 -11.68 67.83 -47.60
N GLU A 700 -10.92 68.07 -48.68
CA GLU A 700 -11.42 68.00 -50.06
C GLU A 700 -11.39 66.57 -50.63
N GLY A 701 -10.41 65.75 -50.24
CA GLY A 701 -10.13 64.44 -50.83
C GLY A 701 -8.72 64.34 -51.43
N VAL A 702 -8.22 63.10 -51.58
CA VAL A 702 -6.91 62.82 -52.17
C VAL A 702 -7.09 62.29 -53.59
N GLY A 703 -6.51 62.96 -54.59
CA GLY A 703 -6.62 62.60 -56.01
C GLY A 703 -7.84 63.22 -56.70
N HIS A 704 -9.04 63.01 -56.15
CA HIS A 704 -10.27 63.70 -56.55
C HIS A 704 -11.13 64.06 -55.34
N ALA A 705 -12.19 64.86 -55.57
CA ALA A 705 -13.09 65.29 -54.52
C ALA A 705 -13.76 64.09 -53.82
N ASN A 706 -13.94 64.21 -52.50
CA ASN A 706 -14.60 63.22 -51.65
C ASN A 706 -13.99 61.82 -51.74
N HIS A 707 -12.66 61.72 -51.74
CA HIS A 707 -11.97 60.43 -51.81
C HIS A 707 -11.00 60.23 -50.66
N SER A 708 -11.07 59.05 -50.04
CA SER A 708 -10.15 58.59 -49.01
C SER A 708 -9.94 57.08 -49.10
N LYS A 709 -8.85 56.60 -48.48
CA LYS A 709 -8.58 55.16 -48.39
C LYS A 709 -9.52 54.43 -47.42
N LEU A 710 -10.14 55.16 -46.48
CA LEU A 710 -10.99 54.59 -45.42
C LEU A 710 -12.41 54.33 -45.93
N ILE A 711 -13.00 55.34 -46.58
CA ILE A 711 -14.31 55.30 -47.21
C ILE A 711 -14.18 56.01 -48.57
N ALA A 712 -14.36 55.26 -49.66
CA ALA A 712 -13.95 55.66 -51.01
C ALA A 712 -14.66 56.93 -51.52
N ASP A 713 -15.89 57.18 -51.06
CA ASP A 713 -16.75 58.30 -51.45
C ASP A 713 -16.81 59.42 -50.40
N GLN A 714 -15.89 59.43 -49.43
CA GLN A 714 -15.76 60.50 -48.45
C GLN A 714 -14.35 61.05 -48.38
N ALA A 715 -14.21 62.35 -48.14
CA ALA A 715 -12.93 62.95 -47.82
C ALA A 715 -12.38 62.44 -46.46
N PRO A 716 -11.05 62.41 -46.23
CA PRO A 716 -10.44 61.75 -45.08
C PRO A 716 -11.02 62.11 -43.71
N LEU A 717 -11.26 63.41 -43.44
CA LEU A 717 -11.85 63.84 -42.16
C LEU A 717 -13.31 63.39 -41.99
N SER A 718 -14.07 63.37 -43.08
CA SER A 718 -15.46 62.87 -43.06
C SER A 718 -15.48 61.36 -42.85
N ALA A 719 -14.61 60.63 -43.54
CA ALA A 719 -14.50 59.18 -43.42
C ALA A 719 -14.13 58.75 -41.99
N LEU A 720 -13.18 59.45 -41.36
CA LEU A 720 -12.76 59.19 -39.99
C LEU A 720 -13.89 59.44 -38.98
N LEU A 721 -14.65 60.52 -39.17
CA LEU A 721 -15.82 60.82 -38.34
C LEU A 721 -16.92 59.75 -38.49
N THR A 722 -17.20 59.30 -39.72
CA THR A 722 -18.17 58.23 -40.00
C THR A 722 -17.76 56.92 -39.33
N SER A 723 -16.49 56.52 -39.47
CA SER A 723 -15.97 55.32 -38.82
C SER A 723 -16.07 55.40 -37.29
N ALA A 724 -15.61 56.50 -36.69
CA ALA A 724 -15.64 56.68 -35.25
C ALA A 724 -17.06 56.80 -34.67
N SER A 725 -18.02 57.30 -35.45
CA SER A 725 -19.42 57.43 -35.01
C SER A 725 -20.26 56.17 -35.25
N THR A 726 -19.67 55.12 -35.83
CA THR A 726 -20.39 53.88 -36.13
C THR A 726 -20.85 53.17 -34.85
N THR A 727 -22.05 52.62 -34.91
CA THR A 727 -22.66 51.82 -33.85
C THR A 727 -23.29 50.56 -34.45
N VAL A 728 -23.32 49.48 -33.68
CA VAL A 728 -23.82 48.17 -34.11
C VAL A 728 -24.79 47.58 -33.06
N PRO A 729 -25.62 46.59 -33.40
CA PRO A 729 -26.45 45.89 -32.42
C PRO A 729 -25.68 45.34 -31.22
N GLY A 730 -26.12 45.67 -30.01
CA GLY A 730 -25.58 45.10 -28.75
C GLY A 730 -26.17 43.74 -28.36
N THR A 731 -26.98 43.12 -29.22
CA THR A 731 -27.74 41.90 -28.89
C THR A 731 -26.98 40.59 -29.15
N GLY A 732 -25.89 40.62 -29.92
CA GLY A 732 -25.07 39.44 -30.23
C GLY A 732 -23.97 39.71 -31.25
N PHE A 733 -22.90 38.91 -31.21
CA PHE A 733 -21.69 39.10 -32.03
C PHE A 733 -21.97 39.09 -33.54
N ASP A 734 -22.73 38.11 -34.04
CA ASP A 734 -22.98 37.98 -35.49
C ASP A 734 -23.81 39.14 -36.05
N ALA A 735 -24.84 39.58 -35.32
CA ALA A 735 -25.65 40.74 -35.68
C ALA A 735 -24.82 42.04 -35.66
N ALA A 736 -23.94 42.18 -34.66
CA ALA A 736 -23.01 43.30 -34.56
C ALA A 736 -22.05 43.35 -35.76
N ARG A 737 -21.45 42.20 -36.11
CA ARG A 737 -20.51 42.06 -37.22
C ARG A 737 -21.16 42.34 -38.57
N ALA A 738 -22.37 41.87 -38.81
CA ALA A 738 -23.09 42.11 -40.06
C ALA A 738 -23.39 43.60 -40.28
N ALA A 739 -23.84 44.30 -39.22
CA ALA A 739 -24.19 45.71 -39.26
C ALA A 739 -22.97 46.66 -39.28
N ALA A 740 -21.78 46.18 -38.89
CA ALA A 740 -20.58 47.02 -38.82
C ALA A 740 -20.23 47.68 -40.16
N SER A 741 -20.46 46.98 -41.27
CA SER A 741 -20.19 47.48 -42.64
C SER A 741 -21.16 48.58 -43.09
N GLU A 742 -22.34 48.68 -42.44
CA GLU A 742 -23.33 49.72 -42.73
C GLU A 742 -22.90 51.10 -42.21
N ARG A 743 -21.93 51.14 -41.29
CA ARG A 743 -21.37 52.38 -40.70
C ARG A 743 -22.42 53.36 -40.17
N SER A 744 -23.47 52.81 -39.54
CA SER A 744 -24.60 53.57 -39.04
C SER A 744 -24.28 54.29 -37.72
N ALA A 745 -24.53 55.59 -37.66
CA ALA A 745 -24.39 56.40 -36.44
C ALA A 745 -25.68 56.45 -35.59
N ALA A 746 -26.53 55.42 -35.70
CA ALA A 746 -27.84 55.41 -35.04
C ALA A 746 -27.72 55.41 -33.50
N PRO A 747 -28.32 56.39 -32.81
CA PRO A 747 -28.38 56.38 -31.35
C PRO A 747 -29.41 55.35 -30.86
N GLY A 748 -29.20 54.78 -29.67
CA GLY A 748 -30.21 53.96 -28.98
C GLY A 748 -29.62 52.99 -27.96
N ASP A 749 -30.38 52.68 -26.91
CA ASP A 749 -29.93 51.89 -25.76
C ASP A 749 -29.49 50.44 -26.10
N GLY A 750 -29.86 49.93 -27.28
CA GLY A 750 -29.44 48.62 -27.81
C GLY A 750 -28.32 48.68 -28.85
N ARG A 751 -27.62 49.81 -28.97
CA ARG A 751 -26.48 50.01 -29.88
C ARG A 751 -25.18 50.09 -29.09
N VAL A 752 -24.14 49.43 -29.58
CA VAL A 752 -22.79 49.53 -29.05
C VAL A 752 -21.89 50.23 -30.07
N PRO A 753 -21.05 51.19 -29.64
CA PRO A 753 -20.07 51.83 -30.50
C PRO A 753 -19.08 50.82 -31.08
N HIS A 754 -18.69 51.05 -32.33
CA HIS A 754 -17.79 50.18 -33.08
C HIS A 754 -17.09 51.00 -34.17
N THR A 755 -15.85 50.67 -34.51
CA THR A 755 -15.20 51.27 -35.70
C THR A 755 -15.65 50.49 -36.93
N GLY A 756 -16.34 51.12 -37.86
CA GLY A 756 -16.91 50.46 -39.06
C GLY A 756 -15.90 49.90 -40.08
N ASP A 757 -14.64 49.73 -39.68
CA ASP A 757 -13.50 49.32 -40.51
C ASP A 757 -12.87 47.99 -40.06
N ALA A 758 -13.52 47.30 -39.10
CA ALA A 758 -13.02 46.08 -38.43
C ALA A 758 -13.38 44.77 -39.13
#